data_AF-A0AAU9W7B4-F1
#
_entry.id   AF-A0AAU9W7B4-F1
#
_cell.length_a   1.000
_cell.length_b   1.000
_cell.length_c   1.000
_cell.angle_alpha   90.00
_cell.angle_beta   90.00
_cell.angle_gamma   90.00
#
_symmetry.space_group_name_H-M   'P 1'
#
loop_
_entity.id
_entity.type
_entity.pdbx_description
1 polymer ?
#
loop_
_entity_poly.entity_id
_entity_poly.type
_entity_poly.pdbx_seq_one_letter_code
_entity_poly.pdbx_strand_id
1 'polypeptide(L)'
;MIAEDNTHIPVLVCALTSEDDTFETYYGENCTADFLNFLTQLTEDKYGDPREVICIFHNLKGYDSMFLQHQLVKEERKIKDIIAIGTKWLSFKVGQITFKDSFSFLPMSLSAFTSTFGLTELKKGFFPHLFHTPDHQDYVGALPAASCYDPESMSNSKKKEFQVWYEEQVKKQHPFDLKQELIAYCQSDVALLKAGCLKFVNEFQSTSGFDPMEKCATIASACNRYWRKKHLSKDTVAVEPVRGWRGAQVNQSEVALEWLMWQEHQLESDSPRIQHVRNGGEKLIPAGPQAYHVDGFDSHTNTVYEFHGCLFHGCRRCHKDRKKMAFSSGSYTMEALCQQTEDKCQTLRQMGYKVVQIWECQWKEQKKKASKEIQDFLKEINLVPQLNPRDAFFGGRTGAASLYYKANTDEGEQIRYVDVTSEYPYVNKYGTYPIGHPEIFLEPDDQDPASYFGILTVDILPPYNLYNPVLPLRHGKKKTTFPLCRKCVEDESAKPMLGRNYYCSHGVEDRVLTGTWCTPEIMKAVEKGYQVLRIHEAWHFPPDQRKQGLFAPYVDTWLKIKQESSGYPSWAQTDAQKEDYVKNYKAREGIDLDPQHIKKNPGRKATAKLMLNSFWGKFGEQMNKMKTKQITEPHELIDHLNDTTIEISDVRILSADVIELAYKKIEEDAVKGSKTNIFIAAFTTCQARLKLYESLEALGDRVLYYDTDSVIYTWKPGQTEIPLGDYLGDMTNELDEGDYIVEFVSGGTKNYGYATKHGKIVCKVRGFSLNVRGAKQLNYQVMRQNILDEILDPQDERRDTDIVNPRHFRRDPIAKKIKTETQVKKYGLVFDKRVLHVGTFKSYPYGYAQFTGFDAQDILNIETLI
;
A
#
# COMPACT_ATOMS: atom_id res chain seq x y z
N MET A 1 13.17 27.43 -14.90
CA MET A 1 14.46 27.50 -15.61
C MET A 1 15.41 26.44 -15.07
N ILE A 2 16.33 25.93 -15.89
CA ILE A 2 17.40 25.01 -15.46
C ILE A 2 18.73 25.78 -15.48
N ALA A 3 19.42 25.83 -14.34
CA ALA A 3 20.74 26.45 -14.21
C ALA A 3 21.85 25.55 -14.77
N GLU A 4 23.07 26.09 -14.93
CA GLU A 4 24.24 25.35 -15.46
C GLU A 4 24.56 24.09 -14.65
N ASP A 5 24.34 24.11 -13.33
CA ASP A 5 24.57 22.96 -12.44
C ASP A 5 23.38 21.96 -12.41
N ASN A 6 22.44 22.10 -13.36
CA ASN A 6 21.18 21.37 -13.46
C ASN A 6 20.19 21.60 -12.31
N THR A 7 20.39 22.62 -11.48
CA THR A 7 19.42 23.04 -10.48
C THR A 7 18.23 23.72 -11.15
N HIS A 8 17.02 23.38 -10.69
CA HIS A 8 15.80 24.02 -11.14
C HIS A 8 15.56 25.30 -10.34
N ILE A 9 15.25 26.38 -11.03
CA ILE A 9 14.95 27.70 -10.45
C ILE A 9 13.55 28.13 -10.91
N PRO A 10 12.64 28.49 -9.97
CA PRO A 10 11.35 29.06 -10.32
C PRO A 10 11.56 30.49 -10.86
N VAL A 11 10.95 30.78 -12.00
CA VAL A 11 11.04 32.11 -12.65
C VAL A 11 9.68 32.66 -13.05
N LEU A 12 8.62 31.86 -12.91
CA LEU A 12 7.25 32.23 -13.19
C LEU A 12 6.34 31.48 -12.23
N VAL A 13 5.40 32.20 -11.62
CA VAL A 13 4.25 31.63 -10.93
C VAL A 13 3.00 32.32 -11.47
N CYS A 14 2.03 31.53 -11.92
CA CYS A 14 0.70 32.02 -12.27
C CYS A 14 -0.32 31.46 -11.27
N ALA A 15 -1.31 32.27 -10.92
CA ALA A 15 -2.38 31.89 -10.03
C ALA A 15 -3.73 32.43 -10.53
N LEU A 16 -4.79 31.73 -10.16
CA LEU A 16 -6.19 32.14 -10.33
C LEU A 16 -6.91 31.90 -9.00
N THR A 17 -7.85 32.79 -8.68
CA THR A 17 -8.77 32.59 -7.56
C THR A 17 -9.96 31.74 -8.01
N SER A 18 -10.73 31.20 -7.07
CA SER A 18 -12.03 30.60 -7.38
C SER A 18 -13.12 31.63 -7.67
N GLU A 19 -12.87 32.90 -7.36
CA GLU A 19 -13.87 33.98 -7.40
C GLU A 19 -13.96 34.63 -8.78
N ASP A 20 -12.84 34.74 -9.49
CA ASP A 20 -12.76 35.37 -10.81
C ASP A 20 -11.67 34.72 -11.70
N ASP A 21 -11.64 35.09 -12.99
CA ASP A 21 -10.71 34.55 -13.99
C ASP A 21 -9.52 35.49 -14.28
N THR A 22 -9.18 36.38 -13.34
CA THR A 22 -8.05 37.32 -13.47
C THR A 22 -6.75 36.62 -13.10
N PHE A 23 -5.80 36.60 -14.04
CA PHE A 23 -4.50 35.97 -13.83
C PHE A 23 -3.58 36.84 -12.98
N GLU A 24 -3.16 36.28 -11.86
CA GLU A 24 -2.06 36.80 -11.05
C GLU A 24 -0.77 36.17 -11.53
N THR A 25 0.13 36.98 -12.10
CA THR A 25 1.35 36.49 -12.78
C THR A 25 2.58 37.17 -12.21
N TYR A 26 3.47 36.37 -11.62
CA TYR A 26 4.72 36.82 -11.01
C TYR A 26 5.89 36.26 -11.81
N TYR A 27 6.65 37.12 -12.49
CA TYR A 27 7.80 36.73 -13.31
C TYR A 27 9.10 37.28 -12.70
N GLY A 28 10.15 36.47 -12.73
CA GLY A 28 11.48 36.81 -12.22
C GLY A 28 11.92 35.96 -11.03
N GLU A 29 13.10 36.26 -10.49
CA GLU A 29 13.73 35.46 -9.41
C GLU A 29 12.95 35.48 -8.10
N ASN A 30 12.18 36.55 -7.85
CA ASN A 30 11.36 36.71 -6.65
C ASN A 30 9.92 36.19 -6.82
N CYS A 31 9.57 35.57 -7.95
CA CYS A 31 8.21 35.14 -8.25
C CYS A 31 7.54 34.31 -7.14
N THR A 32 8.31 33.46 -6.45
CA THR A 32 7.79 32.64 -5.33
C THR A 32 7.47 33.49 -4.10
N ALA A 33 8.30 34.50 -3.81
CA ALA A 33 8.09 35.43 -2.70
C ALA A 33 6.86 36.32 -2.96
N ASP A 34 6.76 36.87 -4.16
CA ASP A 34 5.65 37.73 -4.58
C ASP A 34 4.31 36.96 -4.53
N PHE A 35 4.31 35.72 -5.03
CA PHE A 35 3.16 34.82 -4.91
C PHE A 35 2.78 34.54 -3.46
N LEU A 36 3.75 34.28 -2.58
CA LEU A 36 3.51 34.04 -1.17
C LEU A 36 2.96 35.28 -0.44
N ASN A 37 3.38 36.48 -0.85
CA ASN A 37 2.83 37.75 -0.36
C ASN A 37 1.38 37.95 -0.81
N PHE A 38 1.08 37.67 -2.07
CA PHE A 38 -0.29 37.66 -2.59
C PHE A 38 -1.19 36.72 -1.79
N LEU A 39 -0.75 35.48 -1.53
CA LEU A 39 -1.52 34.54 -0.71
C LEU A 39 -1.76 35.06 0.72
N THR A 40 -0.80 35.78 1.31
CA THR A 40 -0.97 36.41 2.63
C THR A 40 -1.99 37.54 2.58
N GLN A 41 -2.00 38.38 1.53
CA GLN A 41 -3.04 39.41 1.35
C GLN A 41 -4.43 38.79 1.22
N LEU A 42 -4.50 37.62 0.59
CA LEU A 42 -5.73 36.83 0.55
C LEU A 42 -6.11 36.24 1.92
N THR A 43 -5.40 36.44 3.04
CA THR A 43 -5.85 35.91 4.34
C THR A 43 -6.69 36.90 5.15
N GLU A 44 -6.98 38.06 4.57
CA GLU A 44 -7.94 39.04 5.08
C GLU A 44 -9.03 39.22 4.03
N ASP A 45 -10.28 39.30 4.46
CA ASP A 45 -11.39 39.62 3.55
C ASP A 45 -11.51 41.13 3.32
N LYS A 46 -12.50 41.55 2.51
CA LYS A 46 -12.74 42.97 2.19
C LYS A 46 -13.10 43.86 3.38
N TYR A 47 -13.42 43.26 4.54
CA TYR A 47 -13.73 43.95 5.79
C TYR A 47 -12.55 43.92 6.78
N GLY A 48 -11.44 43.27 6.42
CA GLY A 48 -10.28 43.08 7.29
C GLY A 48 -10.44 41.88 8.24
N ASP A 49 -11.46 41.04 8.05
CA ASP A 49 -11.65 39.85 8.88
C ASP A 49 -10.74 38.70 8.41
N PRO A 50 -10.15 37.92 9.34
CA PRO A 50 -9.31 36.77 9.00
C PRO A 50 -10.07 35.72 8.17
N ARG A 51 -9.48 35.28 7.05
CA ARG A 51 -10.00 34.21 6.20
C ARG A 51 -8.96 33.12 5.92
N GLU A 52 -9.43 31.87 5.89
CA GLU A 52 -8.61 30.72 5.53
C GLU A 52 -8.50 30.59 4.00
N VAL A 53 -7.28 30.40 3.51
CA VAL A 53 -6.97 30.27 2.08
C VAL A 53 -6.53 28.85 1.79
N ILE A 54 -7.11 28.21 0.77
CA ILE A 54 -6.67 26.91 0.28
C ILE A 54 -6.01 27.09 -1.08
N CYS A 55 -4.71 26.81 -1.14
CA CYS A 55 -3.93 26.89 -2.36
C CYS A 55 -3.72 25.49 -2.95
N ILE A 56 -4.14 25.30 -4.22
CA ILE A 56 -4.11 24.03 -4.91
C ILE A 56 -3.02 24.03 -5.98
N PHE A 57 -2.11 23.07 -5.91
CA PHE A 57 -1.11 22.78 -6.94
C PHE A 57 -1.39 21.41 -7.57
N HIS A 58 -1.00 21.22 -8.83
CA HIS A 58 -1.05 19.91 -9.47
C HIS A 58 0.29 19.20 -9.34
N ASN A 59 0.31 18.09 -8.59
CA ASN A 59 1.52 17.34 -8.22
C ASN A 59 2.48 18.13 -7.30
N LEU A 60 1.91 18.88 -6.34
CA LEU A 60 2.64 19.68 -5.33
C LEU A 60 3.80 18.90 -4.72
N LYS A 61 3.51 17.71 -4.19
CA LYS A 61 4.46 16.81 -3.52
C LYS A 61 5.60 16.35 -4.42
N GLY A 62 5.38 16.38 -5.72
CA GLY A 62 6.28 15.91 -6.75
C GLY A 62 7.26 16.98 -7.20
N TYR A 63 6.96 18.27 -7.04
CA TYR A 63 7.82 19.31 -7.61
C TYR A 63 7.73 20.61 -6.80
N ASP A 64 6.61 21.31 -6.88
CA ASP A 64 6.49 22.71 -6.40
C ASP A 64 6.70 22.87 -4.89
N SER A 65 6.42 21.83 -4.09
CA SER A 65 6.60 21.90 -2.64
C SER A 65 8.04 22.21 -2.23
N MET A 66 9.04 21.84 -3.05
CA MET A 66 10.45 22.14 -2.75
C MET A 66 10.76 23.63 -2.89
N PHE A 67 10.24 24.29 -3.94
CA PHE A 67 10.44 25.73 -4.14
C PHE A 67 9.73 26.54 -3.07
N LEU A 68 8.50 26.14 -2.71
CA LEU A 68 7.77 26.74 -1.59
C LEU A 68 8.54 26.54 -0.28
N GLN A 69 9.05 25.33 0.00
CA GLN A 69 9.88 25.09 1.19
C GLN A 69 11.12 25.97 1.22
N HIS A 70 11.84 26.08 0.10
CA HIS A 70 13.04 26.90 0.01
C HIS A 70 12.74 28.36 0.36
N GLN A 71 11.69 28.93 -0.25
CA GLN A 71 11.31 30.32 -0.01
C GLN A 71 10.77 30.55 1.41
N LEU A 72 9.94 29.63 1.94
CA LEU A 72 9.40 29.74 3.29
C LEU A 72 10.48 29.66 4.37
N VAL A 73 11.51 28.84 4.17
CA VAL A 73 12.68 28.76 5.06
C VAL A 73 13.49 30.04 4.99
N LYS A 74 13.70 30.59 3.78
CA LYS A 74 14.40 31.88 3.58
C LYS A 74 13.68 33.05 4.25
N GLU A 75 12.34 33.03 4.26
CA GLU A 75 11.48 34.04 4.92
C GLU A 75 11.21 33.72 6.40
N GLU A 76 11.80 32.66 6.96
CA GLU A 76 11.59 32.22 8.36
C GLU A 76 10.11 32.00 8.73
N ARG A 77 9.28 31.62 7.75
CA ARG A 77 7.85 31.40 7.95
C ARG A 77 7.60 30.04 8.59
N LYS A 78 6.90 30.04 9.73
CA LYS A 78 6.56 28.82 10.48
C LYS A 78 5.61 27.92 9.69
N ILE A 79 6.06 26.68 9.43
CA ILE A 79 5.27 25.65 8.76
C ILE A 79 4.65 24.69 9.78
N LYS A 80 3.36 24.39 9.61
CA LYS A 80 2.59 23.49 10.49
C LYS A 80 1.85 22.42 9.67
N ASP A 81 1.31 21.42 10.36
CA ASP A 81 0.42 20.39 9.82
C ASP A 81 0.94 19.68 8.55
N ILE A 82 2.24 19.37 8.53
CA ILE A 82 2.91 18.74 7.39
C ILE A 82 2.41 17.29 7.23
N ILE A 83 1.80 17.01 6.07
CA ILE A 83 1.45 15.66 5.61
C ILE A 83 2.42 15.28 4.50
N ALA A 84 3.37 14.39 4.80
CA ALA A 84 4.44 14.03 3.88
C ALA A 84 4.59 12.51 3.67
N ILE A 85 5.19 12.14 2.54
CA ILE A 85 5.74 10.80 2.28
C ILE A 85 7.24 10.98 2.05
N GLY A 86 8.03 10.77 3.09
CA GLY A 86 9.44 11.15 3.09
C GLY A 86 9.57 12.66 2.88
N THR A 87 10.31 13.08 1.86
CA THR A 87 10.53 14.51 1.52
C THR A 87 9.42 15.10 0.65
N LYS A 88 8.43 14.30 0.22
CA LYS A 88 7.34 14.75 -0.66
C LYS A 88 6.15 15.24 0.17
N TRP A 89 5.87 16.54 0.14
CA TRP A 89 4.82 17.15 0.96
C TRP A 89 3.50 17.24 0.20
N LEU A 90 2.48 16.52 0.67
CA LEU A 90 1.15 16.47 0.07
C LEU A 90 0.28 17.64 0.50
N SER A 91 0.45 18.08 1.75
CA SER A 91 -0.24 19.22 2.32
C SER A 91 0.55 19.77 3.50
N PHE A 92 0.48 21.08 3.73
CA PHE A 92 1.06 21.78 4.87
C PHE A 92 0.36 23.13 5.04
N LYS A 93 0.48 23.74 6.23
CA LYS A 93 -0.13 25.02 6.59
C LYS A 93 0.93 26.07 6.93
N VAL A 94 0.71 27.30 6.47
CA VAL A 94 1.53 28.49 6.81
C VAL A 94 0.57 29.63 7.14
N GLY A 95 0.54 30.06 8.40
CA GLY A 95 -0.48 31.03 8.86
C GLY A 95 -1.89 30.48 8.63
N GLN A 96 -2.74 31.22 7.91
CA GLN A 96 -4.10 30.81 7.49
C GLN A 96 -4.14 30.16 6.09
N ILE A 97 -2.99 29.87 5.49
CA ILE A 97 -2.89 29.31 4.13
C ILE A 97 -2.62 27.81 4.22
N THR A 98 -3.46 27.00 3.59
CA THR A 98 -3.29 25.56 3.46
C THR A 98 -2.94 25.19 2.03
N PHE A 99 -1.78 24.58 1.82
CA PHE A 99 -1.36 24.05 0.52
C PHE A 99 -1.83 22.60 0.36
N LYS A 100 -2.34 22.23 -0.82
CA LYS A 100 -2.77 20.86 -1.12
C LYS A 100 -2.40 20.42 -2.53
N ASP A 101 -2.13 19.13 -2.64
CA ASP A 101 -1.86 18.44 -3.91
C ASP A 101 -3.16 17.93 -4.57
N SER A 102 -3.60 18.56 -5.66
CA SER A 102 -4.76 18.05 -6.44
C SER A 102 -4.52 16.65 -7.01
N PHE A 103 -3.27 16.25 -7.26
CA PHE A 103 -2.94 14.91 -7.75
C PHE A 103 -3.26 13.81 -6.72
N SER A 104 -3.41 14.18 -5.45
CA SER A 104 -3.87 13.27 -4.38
C SER A 104 -5.40 13.08 -4.38
N PHE A 105 -6.13 13.83 -5.20
CA PHE A 105 -7.55 13.66 -5.48
C PHE A 105 -7.82 13.11 -6.88
N LEU A 106 -7.10 13.67 -7.87
CA LEU A 106 -7.22 13.38 -9.29
C LEU A 106 -5.87 12.84 -9.80
N PRO A 107 -5.58 11.53 -9.64
CA PRO A 107 -4.29 10.93 -9.97
C PRO A 107 -4.13 10.70 -11.48
N MET A 108 -4.24 11.79 -12.26
CA MET A 108 -4.10 11.82 -13.71
C MET A 108 -3.35 13.09 -14.12
N SER A 109 -2.73 13.08 -15.29
CA SER A 109 -2.05 14.27 -15.82
C SER A 109 -3.05 15.41 -16.08
N LEU A 110 -2.62 16.65 -15.89
CA LEU A 110 -3.42 17.84 -16.19
C LEU A 110 -3.99 17.83 -17.62
N SER A 111 -3.19 17.44 -18.63
CA SER A 111 -3.69 17.35 -20.01
C SER A 111 -4.87 16.39 -20.20
N ALA A 112 -5.02 15.39 -19.33
CA ALA A 112 -6.15 14.47 -19.35
C ALA A 112 -7.45 15.08 -18.80
N PHE A 113 -7.40 16.26 -18.17
CA PHE A 113 -8.58 16.98 -17.69
C PHE A 113 -9.47 17.42 -18.85
N THR A 114 -8.88 17.76 -20.01
CA THR A 114 -9.63 18.16 -21.21
C THR A 114 -10.61 17.06 -21.64
N SER A 115 -10.10 15.84 -21.88
CA SER A 115 -10.91 14.69 -22.28
C SER A 115 -11.80 14.18 -21.15
N THR A 116 -11.32 14.22 -19.91
CA THR A 116 -12.07 13.70 -18.75
C THR A 116 -13.24 14.62 -18.43
N PHE A 117 -13.01 15.91 -18.27
CA PHE A 117 -14.02 16.86 -17.83
C PHE A 117 -14.68 17.62 -18.98
N GLY A 118 -14.34 17.34 -20.25
CA GLY A 118 -14.87 18.05 -21.41
C GLY A 118 -14.53 19.55 -21.36
N LEU A 119 -13.28 19.86 -21.02
CA LEU A 119 -12.77 21.22 -20.84
C LEU A 119 -11.98 21.65 -22.08
N THR A 120 -12.10 22.93 -22.42
CA THR A 120 -11.30 23.56 -23.47
C THR A 120 -10.04 24.15 -22.85
N GLU A 121 -8.89 23.79 -23.40
CA GLU A 121 -7.60 24.36 -23.02
C GLU A 121 -7.42 25.73 -23.68
N LEU A 122 -6.99 26.75 -22.91
CA LEU A 122 -6.80 28.11 -23.43
C LEU A 122 -5.70 28.15 -24.50
N LYS A 123 -4.64 27.39 -24.28
CA LYS A 123 -3.52 27.25 -25.21
C LYS A 123 -3.16 25.77 -25.38
N LYS A 124 -3.47 25.23 -26.56
CA LYS A 124 -3.06 23.88 -26.95
C LYS A 124 -1.65 23.90 -27.53
N GLY A 125 -0.75 23.07 -27.01
CA GLY A 125 0.59 22.93 -27.59
C GLY A 125 1.60 22.28 -26.66
N PHE A 126 2.87 22.44 -27.02
CA PHE A 126 4.02 21.91 -26.28
C PHE A 126 4.96 23.05 -25.89
N PHE A 127 5.63 22.91 -24.75
CA PHE A 127 6.60 23.90 -24.27
C PHE A 127 8.04 23.35 -24.35
N PRO A 128 9.03 24.13 -24.84
CA PRO A 128 10.40 23.68 -24.99
C PRO A 128 11.16 23.75 -23.65
N HIS A 129 10.85 22.82 -22.74
CA HIS A 129 11.40 22.82 -21.36
C HIS A 129 12.93 22.88 -21.28
N LEU A 130 13.65 22.39 -22.29
CA LEU A 130 15.13 22.40 -22.32
C LEU A 130 15.73 23.66 -22.91
N PHE A 131 14.92 24.44 -23.62
CA PHE A 131 15.36 25.73 -24.16
C PHE A 131 15.33 26.82 -23.08
N HIS A 132 14.59 26.58 -21.99
CA HIS A 132 14.43 27.52 -20.89
C HIS A 132 15.64 27.52 -19.93
N THR A 133 16.74 28.13 -20.40
CA THR A 133 18.01 28.35 -19.70
C THR A 133 18.24 29.85 -19.45
N PRO A 134 19.22 30.23 -18.60
CA PRO A 134 19.57 31.64 -18.37
C PRO A 134 19.84 32.42 -19.66
N ASP A 135 20.56 31.83 -20.62
CA ASP A 135 20.95 32.49 -21.87
C ASP A 135 19.78 32.83 -22.81
N HIS A 136 18.65 32.15 -22.66
CA HIS A 136 17.52 32.29 -23.57
C HIS A 136 16.34 33.09 -22.98
N GLN A 137 16.46 33.67 -21.78
CA GLN A 137 15.33 34.31 -21.09
C GLN A 137 14.62 35.39 -21.94
N ASP A 138 15.38 36.20 -22.67
CA ASP A 138 14.87 37.27 -23.52
C ASP A 138 14.83 36.87 -25.01
N TYR A 139 14.82 35.56 -25.31
CA TYR A 139 14.83 35.07 -26.68
C TYR A 139 13.55 35.42 -27.44
N VAL A 140 13.73 36.13 -28.55
CA VAL A 140 12.72 36.36 -29.59
C VAL A 140 13.33 36.00 -30.93
N GLY A 141 12.84 34.94 -31.58
CA GLY A 141 13.47 34.44 -32.80
C GLY A 141 12.72 33.30 -33.46
N ALA A 142 13.45 32.40 -34.12
CA ALA A 142 12.88 31.21 -34.73
C ALA A 142 12.37 30.22 -33.67
N LEU A 143 11.42 29.36 -34.05
CA LEU A 143 10.92 28.28 -33.19
C LEU A 143 12.09 27.38 -32.72
N PRO A 144 12.19 27.04 -31.42
CA PRO A 144 13.24 26.16 -30.91
C PRO A 144 13.26 24.80 -31.61
N ALA A 145 14.44 24.18 -31.66
CA ALA A 145 14.61 22.86 -32.26
C ALA A 145 13.70 21.81 -31.58
N ALA A 146 13.21 20.83 -32.34
CA ALA A 146 12.31 19.79 -31.81
C ALA A 146 12.90 19.03 -30.60
N SER A 147 14.23 18.88 -30.55
CA SER A 147 14.94 18.26 -29.42
C SER A 147 14.73 19.02 -28.09
N CYS A 148 14.51 20.33 -28.14
CA CYS A 148 14.28 21.18 -26.96
C CYS A 148 12.96 20.86 -26.22
N TYR A 149 12.04 20.14 -26.87
CA TYR A 149 10.75 19.70 -26.32
C TYR A 149 10.81 18.28 -25.73
N ASP A 150 11.94 17.59 -25.89
CA ASP A 150 12.13 16.19 -25.46
C ASP A 150 11.08 15.18 -25.95
N PRO A 151 10.84 15.05 -27.27
CA PRO A 151 9.86 14.11 -27.81
C PRO A 151 10.13 12.65 -27.40
N GLU A 152 11.37 12.32 -27.05
CA GLU A 152 11.77 10.98 -26.62
C GLU A 152 11.28 10.64 -25.21
N SER A 153 10.98 11.61 -24.35
CA SER A 153 10.38 11.32 -23.04
C SER A 153 8.85 11.18 -23.07
N MET A 154 8.22 11.49 -24.21
CA MET A 154 6.77 11.39 -24.41
C MET A 154 6.32 9.95 -24.65
N SER A 155 5.01 9.68 -24.50
CA SER A 155 4.41 8.43 -25.00
C SER A 155 4.45 8.40 -26.53
N ASN A 156 4.35 7.21 -27.13
CA ASN A 156 4.29 7.07 -28.59
C ASN A 156 3.14 7.88 -29.22
N SER A 157 1.97 7.91 -28.59
CA SER A 157 0.84 8.72 -29.06
C SER A 157 1.13 10.21 -29.00
N LYS A 158 1.65 10.69 -27.86
CA LYS A 158 1.92 12.11 -27.64
C LYS A 158 3.08 12.63 -28.49
N LYS A 159 4.07 11.78 -28.81
CA LYS A 159 5.12 12.11 -29.79
C LYS A 159 4.55 12.33 -31.19
N LYS A 160 3.57 11.53 -31.63
CA LYS A 160 2.90 11.74 -32.93
C LYS A 160 2.13 13.07 -32.95
N GLU A 161 1.39 13.37 -31.89
CA GLU A 161 0.73 14.66 -31.71
C GLU A 161 1.72 15.83 -31.75
N PHE A 162 2.87 15.68 -31.09
CA PHE A 162 3.96 16.66 -31.11
C PHE A 162 4.53 16.87 -32.51
N GLN A 163 4.78 15.80 -33.28
CA GLN A 163 5.34 15.92 -34.63
C GLN A 163 4.42 16.73 -35.55
N VAL A 164 3.13 16.41 -35.56
CA VAL A 164 2.13 17.15 -36.35
C VAL A 164 2.09 18.62 -35.91
N TRP A 165 1.99 18.87 -34.60
CA TRP A 165 1.99 20.22 -34.07
C TRP A 165 3.26 21.00 -34.43
N TYR A 166 4.44 20.38 -34.32
CA TYR A 166 5.73 21.03 -34.58
C TYR A 166 5.87 21.41 -36.05
N GLU A 167 5.50 20.52 -36.98
CA GLU A 167 5.49 20.81 -38.42
C GLU A 167 4.55 21.96 -38.77
N GLU A 168 3.38 22.03 -38.14
CA GLU A 168 2.44 23.14 -38.30
C GLU A 168 3.02 24.46 -37.77
N GLN A 169 3.69 24.46 -36.61
CA GLN A 169 4.30 25.68 -36.07
C GLN A 169 5.47 26.17 -36.92
N VAL A 170 6.30 25.27 -37.44
CA VAL A 170 7.39 25.61 -38.37
C VAL A 170 6.84 26.26 -39.64
N LYS A 171 5.74 25.73 -40.20
CA LYS A 171 5.09 26.29 -41.40
C LYS A 171 4.54 27.71 -41.19
N LYS A 172 4.10 28.04 -39.97
CA LYS A 172 3.56 29.37 -39.65
C LYS A 172 4.63 30.46 -39.67
N GLN A 173 5.91 30.13 -39.51
CA GLN A 173 7.04 31.08 -39.47
C GLN A 173 6.83 32.27 -38.52
N HIS A 174 6.05 32.09 -37.45
CA HIS A 174 5.83 33.14 -36.47
C HIS A 174 7.07 33.27 -35.55
N PRO A 175 7.47 34.49 -35.16
CA PRO A 175 8.52 34.67 -34.16
C PRO A 175 8.11 34.00 -32.84
N PHE A 176 8.99 33.18 -32.30
CA PHE A 176 8.85 32.56 -30.99
C PHE A 176 9.45 33.49 -29.93
N ASP A 177 8.59 34.08 -29.09
CA ASP A 177 8.96 34.83 -27.89
C ASP A 177 8.86 33.90 -26.69
N LEU A 178 10.00 33.52 -26.09
CA LEU A 178 10.02 32.53 -25.00
C LEU A 178 9.21 33.00 -23.79
N LYS A 179 9.28 34.29 -23.46
CA LYS A 179 8.63 34.84 -22.27
C LYS A 179 7.11 34.87 -22.44
N GLN A 180 6.62 35.36 -23.57
CA GLN A 180 5.18 35.35 -23.88
C GLN A 180 4.65 33.92 -23.95
N GLU A 181 5.40 33.01 -24.59
CA GLU A 181 5.02 31.60 -24.71
C GLU A 181 4.94 30.91 -23.35
N LEU A 182 5.91 31.16 -22.46
CA LEU A 182 5.96 30.65 -21.10
C LEU A 182 4.77 31.14 -20.26
N ILE A 183 4.48 32.44 -20.28
CA ILE A 183 3.34 33.03 -19.56
C ILE A 183 2.03 32.41 -20.05
N ALA A 184 1.80 32.41 -21.36
CA ALA A 184 0.56 31.88 -21.94
C ALA A 184 0.39 30.37 -21.68
N TYR A 185 1.48 29.60 -21.68
CA TYR A 185 1.44 28.17 -21.34
C TYR A 185 1.06 27.97 -19.86
N CYS A 186 1.70 28.70 -18.94
CA CYS A 186 1.44 28.58 -17.51
C CYS A 186 0.01 29.04 -17.14
N GLN A 187 -0.47 30.13 -17.75
CA GLN A 187 -1.85 30.59 -17.59
C GLN A 187 -2.88 29.55 -18.07
N SER A 188 -2.62 28.90 -19.21
CA SER A 188 -3.46 27.81 -19.71
C SER A 188 -3.53 26.62 -18.74
N ASP A 189 -2.38 26.18 -18.21
CA ASP A 189 -2.31 25.09 -17.23
C ASP A 189 -3.10 25.43 -15.95
N VAL A 190 -2.95 26.65 -15.41
CA VAL A 190 -3.65 27.07 -14.19
C VAL A 190 -5.15 27.21 -14.41
N ALA A 191 -5.60 27.72 -15.56
CA ALA A 191 -7.01 27.76 -15.93
C ALA A 191 -7.61 26.35 -16.05
N LEU A 192 -6.90 25.42 -16.68
CA LEU A 192 -7.32 24.02 -16.80
C LEU A 192 -7.38 23.34 -15.42
N LEU A 193 -6.42 23.62 -14.54
CA LEU A 193 -6.41 23.12 -13.16
C LEU A 193 -7.62 23.63 -12.39
N LYS A 194 -7.89 24.95 -12.42
CA LYS A 194 -9.07 25.58 -11.79
C LYS A 194 -10.35 24.91 -12.27
N ALA A 195 -10.56 24.86 -13.58
CA ALA A 195 -11.78 24.31 -14.18
C ALA A 195 -11.99 22.82 -13.84
N GLY A 196 -10.93 22.01 -13.90
CA GLY A 196 -10.99 20.58 -13.55
C GLY A 196 -11.27 20.34 -12.06
N CYS A 197 -10.59 21.06 -11.18
CA CYS A 197 -10.80 20.96 -9.74
C CYS A 197 -12.23 21.40 -9.34
N LEU A 198 -12.72 22.53 -9.85
CA LEU A 198 -14.08 23.00 -9.57
C LEU A 198 -15.12 22.01 -10.09
N LYS A 199 -14.94 21.45 -11.29
CA LYS A 199 -15.84 20.43 -11.83
C LYS A 199 -15.85 19.16 -10.98
N PHE A 200 -14.69 18.70 -10.51
CA PHE A 200 -14.60 17.58 -9.58
C PHE A 200 -15.29 17.88 -8.23
N VAL A 201 -15.04 19.05 -7.65
CA VAL A 201 -15.65 19.48 -6.38
C VAL A 201 -17.17 19.52 -6.53
N ASN A 202 -17.69 20.14 -7.59
CA ASN A 202 -19.13 20.23 -7.85
C ASN A 202 -19.77 18.83 -8.00
N GLU A 203 -19.18 17.95 -8.81
CA GLU A 203 -19.67 16.57 -8.99
C GLU A 203 -19.68 15.80 -7.66
N PHE A 204 -18.59 15.85 -6.90
CA PHE A 204 -18.49 15.16 -5.62
C PHE A 204 -19.46 15.74 -4.58
N GLN A 205 -19.53 17.06 -4.47
CA GLN A 205 -20.35 17.78 -3.49
C GLN A 205 -21.84 17.57 -3.75
N SER A 206 -22.27 17.52 -5.01
CA SER A 206 -23.66 17.24 -5.39
C SER A 206 -24.20 15.94 -4.78
N THR A 207 -23.33 14.94 -4.63
CA THR A 207 -23.68 13.62 -4.07
C THR A 207 -23.36 13.54 -2.57
N SER A 208 -22.26 14.15 -2.13
CA SER A 208 -21.73 13.98 -0.76
C SER A 208 -22.20 15.03 0.25
N GLY A 209 -22.59 16.21 -0.23
CA GLY A 209 -22.95 17.37 0.58
C GLY A 209 -21.77 18.02 1.34
N PHE A 210 -20.54 17.92 0.82
CA PHE A 210 -19.39 18.69 1.29
C PHE A 210 -18.31 18.84 0.20
N ASP A 211 -17.47 19.86 0.32
CA ASP A 211 -16.30 20.03 -0.55
C ASP A 211 -15.16 19.06 -0.12
N PRO A 212 -14.74 18.13 -1.01
CA PRO A 212 -13.69 17.16 -0.71
C PRO A 212 -12.31 17.82 -0.55
N MET A 213 -12.00 18.84 -1.34
CA MET A 213 -10.71 19.53 -1.32
C MET A 213 -10.62 20.51 -0.15
N GLU A 214 -11.74 21.00 0.36
CA GLU A 214 -11.79 21.79 1.60
C GLU A 214 -11.53 20.89 2.82
N LYS A 215 -12.32 19.81 2.98
CA LYS A 215 -12.36 19.03 4.22
C LYS A 215 -11.33 17.90 4.31
N CYS A 216 -10.65 17.55 3.22
CA CYS A 216 -9.70 16.43 3.16
C CYS A 216 -8.39 16.83 2.47
N ALA A 217 -7.41 15.91 2.51
CA ALA A 217 -6.12 16.04 1.79
C ALA A 217 -5.95 15.01 0.65
N THR A 218 -6.85 14.02 0.56
CA THR A 218 -6.78 12.92 -0.43
C THR A 218 -8.18 12.43 -0.79
N ILE A 219 -8.33 11.82 -1.97
CA ILE A 219 -9.58 11.16 -2.40
C ILE A 219 -9.99 10.04 -1.42
N ALA A 220 -9.05 9.24 -0.93
CA ALA A 220 -9.33 8.16 0.02
C ALA A 220 -9.93 8.69 1.34
N SER A 221 -9.41 9.81 1.84
CA SER A 221 -9.97 10.49 3.02
C SER A 221 -11.38 11.05 2.75
N ALA A 222 -11.61 11.60 1.56
CA ALA A 222 -12.93 12.12 1.16
C ALA A 222 -13.97 11.00 1.05
N CYS A 223 -13.61 9.87 0.41
CA CYS A 223 -14.44 8.67 0.33
C CYS A 223 -14.78 8.13 1.73
N ASN A 224 -13.78 8.02 2.59
CA ASN A 224 -13.96 7.52 3.95
C ASN A 224 -14.85 8.44 4.79
N ARG A 225 -14.71 9.77 4.62
CA ARG A 225 -15.60 10.75 5.26
C ARG A 225 -17.03 10.64 4.76
N TYR A 226 -17.25 10.50 3.46
CA TYR A 226 -18.59 10.35 2.88
C TYR A 226 -19.28 9.10 3.44
N TRP A 227 -18.62 7.94 3.40
CA TRP A 227 -19.19 6.71 3.95
C TRP A 227 -19.54 6.84 5.43
N ARG A 228 -18.62 7.36 6.25
CA ARG A 228 -18.89 7.57 7.69
C ARG A 228 -20.04 8.54 7.96
N LYS A 229 -20.26 9.53 7.09
CA LYS A 229 -21.33 10.53 7.27
C LYS A 229 -22.69 10.05 6.76
N LYS A 230 -22.72 9.21 5.73
CA LYS A 230 -23.93 8.87 4.98
C LYS A 230 -24.40 7.42 5.15
N HIS A 231 -23.49 6.50 5.44
CA HIS A 231 -23.74 5.06 5.35
C HIS A 231 -23.37 4.28 6.61
N LEU A 232 -22.45 4.79 7.45
CA LEU A 232 -22.07 4.12 8.69
C LEU A 232 -23.11 4.38 9.79
N SER A 233 -23.76 3.31 10.23
CA SER A 233 -24.56 3.30 11.45
C SER A 233 -23.71 3.51 12.70
N LYS A 234 -24.31 4.10 13.75
CA LYS A 234 -23.63 4.28 15.05
C LYS A 234 -23.21 2.92 15.63
N ASP A 235 -22.11 2.93 16.37
CA ASP A 235 -21.62 1.79 17.18
C ASP A 235 -21.47 0.47 16.41
N THR A 236 -21.21 0.53 15.10
CA THR A 236 -21.16 -0.65 14.22
C THR A 236 -19.74 -1.16 14.02
N VAL A 237 -18.78 -0.31 13.65
CA VAL A 237 -17.41 -0.76 13.30
C VAL A 237 -16.44 -0.42 14.43
N ALA A 238 -15.66 -1.40 14.86
CA ALA A 238 -14.71 -1.17 15.94
C ALA A 238 -13.58 -0.21 15.56
N VAL A 239 -13.13 0.50 16.59
CA VAL A 239 -11.91 1.31 16.59
C VAL A 239 -10.97 0.70 17.61
N GLU A 240 -9.67 0.67 17.27
CA GLU A 240 -8.64 0.17 18.17
C GLU A 240 -8.63 1.00 19.47
N PRO A 241 -8.86 0.39 20.65
CA PRO A 241 -8.77 1.10 21.92
C PRO A 241 -7.36 1.63 22.18
N VAL A 242 -7.23 2.64 23.06
CA VAL A 242 -5.92 3.24 23.41
C VAL A 242 -4.94 2.20 23.96
N ARG A 243 -5.45 1.23 24.73
CA ARG A 243 -4.66 0.11 25.29
C ARG A 243 -4.54 -1.10 24.34
N GLY A 244 -4.88 -0.93 23.06
CA GLY A 244 -4.91 -2.01 22.07
C GLY A 244 -6.19 -2.83 22.10
N TRP A 245 -6.28 -3.81 21.19
CA TRP A 245 -7.49 -4.61 20.95
C TRP A 245 -7.95 -5.47 22.12
N ARG A 246 -7.06 -5.86 23.03
CA ARG A 246 -7.39 -6.63 24.24
C ARG A 246 -8.03 -5.78 25.34
N GLY A 247 -8.01 -4.45 25.22
CA GLY A 247 -8.70 -3.53 26.12
C GLY A 247 -8.23 -3.65 27.58
N ALA A 248 -9.09 -4.17 28.45
CA ALA A 248 -8.83 -4.41 29.88
C ALA A 248 -8.27 -5.81 30.18
N GLN A 249 -8.28 -6.73 29.21
CA GLN A 249 -7.59 -8.01 29.34
C GLN A 249 -6.07 -7.77 29.26
N VAL A 250 -5.32 -8.55 30.03
CA VAL A 250 -3.90 -8.23 30.29
C VAL A 250 -3.06 -8.51 29.05
N ASN A 251 -2.39 -7.46 28.56
CA ASN A 251 -1.42 -7.55 27.47
C ASN A 251 -0.09 -8.04 28.04
N GLN A 252 0.11 -9.35 28.15
CA GLN A 252 1.42 -9.87 28.52
C GLN A 252 2.39 -9.75 27.34
N SER A 253 3.49 -9.01 27.50
CA SER A 253 4.49 -8.87 26.42
C SER A 253 5.23 -10.19 26.18
N GLU A 254 5.68 -10.43 24.94
CA GLU A 254 6.53 -11.58 24.60
C GLU A 254 7.77 -11.65 25.51
N VAL A 255 8.38 -10.50 25.77
CA VAL A 255 9.56 -10.36 26.64
C VAL A 255 9.23 -10.73 28.11
N ALA A 256 8.01 -10.47 28.56
CA ALA A 256 7.55 -10.90 29.89
C ALA A 256 7.39 -12.42 29.94
N LEU A 257 6.80 -13.03 28.89
CA LEU A 257 6.65 -14.48 28.79
C LEU A 257 8.00 -15.19 28.72
N GLU A 258 8.96 -14.69 27.93
CA GLU A 258 10.33 -15.20 27.91
C GLU A 258 10.92 -15.26 29.33
N TRP A 259 10.76 -14.17 30.09
CA TRP A 259 11.28 -14.09 31.46
C TRP A 259 10.55 -15.07 32.39
N LEU A 260 9.23 -15.17 32.32
CA LEU A 260 8.47 -16.13 33.13
C LEU A 260 8.82 -17.58 32.81
N MET A 261 8.97 -17.92 31.53
CA MET A 261 9.41 -19.26 31.12
C MET A 261 10.84 -19.53 31.58
N TRP A 262 11.71 -18.52 31.57
CA TRP A 262 13.03 -18.64 32.18
C TRP A 262 12.95 -18.86 33.70
N GLN A 263 12.07 -18.15 34.42
CA GLN A 263 11.85 -18.40 35.84
C GLN A 263 11.32 -19.81 36.09
N GLU A 264 10.40 -20.30 35.26
CA GLU A 264 9.88 -21.67 35.32
C GLU A 264 10.99 -22.70 35.13
N HIS A 265 11.83 -22.53 34.10
CA HIS A 265 12.95 -23.42 33.82
C HIS A 265 13.93 -23.51 35.00
N GLN A 266 14.16 -22.40 35.70
CA GLN A 266 15.02 -22.35 36.89
C GLN A 266 14.42 -23.06 38.11
N LEU A 267 13.13 -23.42 38.11
CA LEU A 267 12.50 -24.18 39.19
C LEU A 267 12.70 -25.70 39.06
N GLU A 268 13.31 -26.18 37.96
CA GLU A 268 13.59 -27.60 37.68
C GLU A 268 12.38 -28.53 37.97
N SER A 269 11.20 -28.11 37.52
CA SER A 269 9.93 -28.82 37.76
C SER A 269 9.51 -29.65 36.55
N ASP A 270 9.03 -30.88 36.78
CA ASP A 270 8.47 -31.75 35.74
C ASP A 270 7.10 -31.27 35.21
N SER A 271 6.45 -30.34 35.90
CA SER A 271 5.19 -29.72 35.46
C SER A 271 5.18 -28.20 35.67
N PRO A 272 4.43 -27.42 34.84
CA PRO A 272 4.39 -25.97 34.94
C PRO A 272 3.85 -25.51 36.30
N ARG A 273 4.67 -24.78 37.08
CA ARG A 273 4.33 -24.27 38.40
C ARG A 273 3.84 -22.83 38.38
N ILE A 274 4.38 -22.00 37.50
CA ILE A 274 4.03 -20.59 37.38
C ILE A 274 2.80 -20.47 36.48
N GLN A 275 1.67 -20.14 37.07
CA GLN A 275 0.45 -19.76 36.36
C GLN A 275 0.64 -18.36 35.73
N HIS A 276 0.42 -18.24 34.42
CA HIS A 276 0.50 -17.02 33.61
C HIS A 276 -0.53 -17.08 32.46
N VAL A 277 -0.52 -16.09 31.55
CA VAL A 277 -1.60 -15.91 30.55
C VAL A 277 -1.82 -17.12 29.62
N ARG A 278 -0.82 -17.99 29.43
CA ARG A 278 -0.88 -19.15 28.50
C ARG A 278 -1.16 -20.49 29.17
N ASN A 279 -1.18 -20.57 30.49
CA ASN A 279 -1.37 -21.82 31.23
C ASN A 279 -2.34 -21.64 32.40
N GLY A 280 -3.58 -21.24 32.10
CA GLY A 280 -4.65 -21.03 33.08
C GLY A 280 -4.97 -19.55 33.38
N GLY A 281 -4.40 -18.62 32.61
CA GLY A 281 -4.65 -17.19 32.73
C GLY A 281 -3.90 -16.54 33.90
N GLU A 282 -3.79 -15.22 33.89
CA GLU A 282 -3.17 -14.49 34.99
C GLU A 282 -4.00 -14.57 36.27
N LYS A 283 -3.33 -14.77 37.41
CA LYS A 283 -3.98 -14.87 38.71
C LYS A 283 -4.52 -13.50 39.13
N LEU A 284 -5.81 -13.44 39.44
CA LEU A 284 -6.42 -12.30 40.10
C LEU A 284 -6.25 -12.42 41.62
N ILE A 285 -5.59 -11.45 42.24
CA ILE A 285 -5.37 -11.35 43.68
C ILE A 285 -6.24 -10.22 44.24
N PRO A 286 -7.29 -10.50 45.04
CA PRO A 286 -8.11 -9.48 45.69
C PRO A 286 -7.32 -8.73 46.77
N ALA A 287 -7.21 -7.40 46.64
CA ALA A 287 -6.50 -6.51 47.55
C ALA A 287 -7.46 -5.42 48.09
N GLY A 288 -8.32 -5.79 49.04
CA GLY A 288 -9.35 -4.91 49.58
C GLY A 288 -10.44 -4.57 48.54
N PRO A 289 -10.73 -3.28 48.26
CA PRO A 289 -11.69 -2.89 47.22
C PRO A 289 -11.13 -2.99 45.79
N GLN A 290 -9.84 -3.29 45.64
CA GLN A 290 -9.18 -3.49 44.35
C GLN A 290 -8.83 -4.96 44.15
N ALA A 291 -8.52 -5.34 42.91
CA ALA A 291 -7.95 -6.63 42.60
C ALA A 291 -6.83 -6.45 41.57
N TYR A 292 -5.71 -7.16 41.77
CA TYR A 292 -4.55 -7.10 40.90
C TYR A 292 -4.41 -8.37 40.09
N HIS A 293 -4.33 -8.24 38.77
CA HIS A 293 -3.77 -9.28 37.92
C HIS A 293 -2.25 -9.25 38.03
N VAL A 294 -1.64 -10.42 38.18
CA VAL A 294 -0.18 -10.59 38.28
C VAL A 294 0.33 -11.40 37.10
N ASP A 295 1.52 -11.05 36.58
CA ASP A 295 2.06 -11.67 35.35
C ASP A 295 2.31 -13.17 35.51
N GLY A 296 2.79 -13.59 36.68
CA GLY A 296 3.04 -14.99 37.03
C GLY A 296 2.75 -15.29 38.51
N PHE A 297 2.21 -16.46 38.81
CA PHE A 297 1.89 -16.89 40.17
C PHE A 297 2.25 -18.35 40.43
N ASP A 298 3.07 -18.61 41.45
CA ASP A 298 3.32 -19.97 41.96
C ASP A 298 2.59 -20.14 43.30
N SER A 299 1.53 -20.95 43.30
CA SER A 299 0.74 -21.25 44.48
C SER A 299 1.49 -22.04 45.56
N HIS A 300 2.52 -22.80 45.19
CA HIS A 300 3.25 -23.65 46.15
C HIS A 300 4.12 -22.83 47.10
N THR A 301 4.75 -21.78 46.57
CA THR A 301 5.64 -20.89 47.35
C THR A 301 4.99 -19.56 47.71
N ASN A 302 3.74 -19.36 47.29
CA ASN A 302 3.03 -18.09 47.38
C ASN A 302 3.84 -16.94 46.76
N THR A 303 4.47 -17.21 45.62
CA THR A 303 5.36 -16.27 44.92
C THR A 303 4.64 -15.63 43.74
N VAL A 304 4.72 -14.32 43.66
CA VAL A 304 4.24 -13.49 42.55
C VAL A 304 5.43 -13.03 41.73
N TYR A 305 5.37 -13.23 40.42
CA TYR A 305 6.34 -12.77 39.43
C TYR A 305 5.75 -11.58 38.66
N GLU A 306 6.43 -10.44 38.65
CA GLU A 306 5.98 -9.19 38.01
C GLU A 306 7.02 -8.66 37.02
N PHE A 307 6.61 -8.46 35.77
CA PHE A 307 7.45 -7.93 34.71
C PHE A 307 7.09 -6.49 34.39
N HIS A 308 8.01 -5.57 34.70
CA HIS A 308 7.78 -4.15 34.52
C HIS A 308 8.30 -3.66 33.17
N GLY A 309 7.43 -3.70 32.15
CA GLY A 309 7.65 -3.02 30.86
C GLY A 309 8.00 -1.54 31.08
N CYS A 310 9.13 -1.07 30.56
CA CYS A 310 9.72 0.19 31.01
C CYS A 310 8.84 1.42 30.71
N LEU A 311 8.19 1.43 29.54
CA LEU A 311 7.27 2.48 29.11
C LEU A 311 5.95 2.46 29.89
N PHE A 312 5.40 1.26 30.10
CA PHE A 312 4.07 1.06 30.69
C PHE A 312 4.07 1.23 32.22
N HIS A 313 5.20 1.00 32.87
CA HIS A 313 5.36 1.07 34.32
C HIS A 313 6.26 2.26 34.76
N GLY A 314 6.67 3.14 33.84
CA GLY A 314 7.35 4.39 34.17
C GLY A 314 8.77 4.23 34.74
N CYS A 315 9.59 3.33 34.18
CA CYS A 315 10.94 3.02 34.68
C CYS A 315 11.82 4.26 34.89
N ARG A 316 12.27 4.51 36.13
CA ARG A 316 13.13 5.66 36.49
C ARG A 316 14.48 5.67 35.76
N ARG A 317 15.02 4.50 35.36
CA ARG A 317 16.28 4.37 34.61
C ARG A 317 16.12 4.77 33.14
N CYS A 318 14.99 4.42 32.51
CA CYS A 318 14.77 4.61 31.07
C CYS A 318 14.05 5.92 30.75
N HIS A 319 13.21 6.43 31.65
CA HIS A 319 12.39 7.63 31.43
C HIS A 319 12.75 8.70 32.47
N LYS A 320 13.68 9.59 32.11
CA LYS A 320 14.16 10.68 32.97
C LYS A 320 13.14 11.81 33.13
N ASP A 321 12.42 12.14 32.06
CA ASP A 321 11.30 13.09 32.15
C ASP A 321 10.07 12.41 32.77
N ARG A 322 9.79 12.77 34.02
CA ARG A 322 8.77 12.16 34.87
C ARG A 322 7.37 12.72 34.63
N LYS A 323 7.24 13.91 34.04
CA LYS A 323 5.96 14.56 33.73
C LYS A 323 5.39 14.13 32.38
N LYS A 324 6.22 13.53 31.54
CA LYS A 324 5.83 13.04 30.23
C LYS A 324 4.69 12.03 30.28
N MET A 325 3.80 12.12 29.31
CA MET A 325 2.65 11.23 29.12
C MET A 325 2.83 10.49 27.77
N ALA A 326 2.98 9.17 27.83
CA ALA A 326 2.97 8.35 26.63
C ALA A 326 1.55 8.24 26.08
N PHE A 327 1.38 8.04 24.77
CA PHE A 327 0.06 7.76 24.20
C PHE A 327 -0.52 6.46 24.82
N SER A 328 0.33 5.45 24.98
CA SER A 328 -0.04 4.16 25.59
C SER A 328 -0.41 4.25 27.07
N SER A 329 -0.03 5.33 27.78
CA SER A 329 -0.32 5.47 29.22
C SER A 329 -1.76 5.90 29.51
N GLY A 330 -2.58 6.19 28.51
CA GLY A 330 -3.99 6.56 28.74
C GLY A 330 -4.14 7.81 29.62
N SER A 331 -3.22 8.76 29.48
CA SER A 331 -3.17 10.04 30.22
C SER A 331 -2.54 10.01 31.62
N TYR A 332 -1.71 9.01 31.95
CA TYR A 332 -0.84 9.05 33.13
C TYR A 332 0.57 9.54 32.81
N THR A 333 1.20 10.24 33.77
CA THR A 333 2.61 10.62 33.68
C THR A 333 3.52 9.43 33.99
N MET A 334 4.78 9.48 33.55
CA MET A 334 5.78 8.45 33.89
C MET A 334 5.96 8.29 35.41
N GLU A 335 5.85 9.38 36.19
CA GLU A 335 5.87 9.28 37.65
C GLU A 335 4.64 8.56 38.21
N ALA A 336 3.45 8.89 37.72
CA ALA A 336 2.22 8.26 38.19
C ALA A 336 2.21 6.75 37.90
N LEU A 337 2.69 6.32 36.73
CA LEU A 337 2.85 4.90 36.39
C LEU A 337 3.83 4.19 37.33
N CYS A 338 4.96 4.82 37.62
CA CYS A 338 5.97 4.26 38.52
C CYS A 338 5.43 4.11 39.94
N GLN A 339 4.72 5.13 40.43
CA GLN A 339 4.11 5.09 41.76
C GLN A 339 3.05 3.98 41.84
N GLN A 340 2.16 3.86 40.85
CA GLN A 340 1.18 2.77 40.80
C GLN A 340 1.82 1.39 40.80
N THR A 341 2.96 1.24 40.10
CA THR A 341 3.72 -0.02 40.03
C THR A 341 4.34 -0.36 41.40
N GLU A 342 4.96 0.64 42.05
CA GLU A 342 5.56 0.50 43.38
C GLU A 342 4.49 0.18 44.43
N ASP A 343 3.35 0.88 44.41
CA ASP A 343 2.20 0.68 45.30
C ASP A 343 1.60 -0.72 45.17
N LYS A 344 1.42 -1.21 43.92
CA LYS A 344 0.97 -2.59 43.65
C LYS A 344 1.92 -3.61 44.30
N CYS A 345 3.22 -3.48 44.03
CA CYS A 345 4.22 -4.42 44.55
C CYS A 345 4.32 -4.37 46.08
N GLN A 346 4.20 -3.19 46.69
CA GLN A 346 4.21 -3.04 48.14
C GLN A 346 2.96 -3.67 48.77
N THR A 347 1.78 -3.46 48.19
CA THR A 347 0.52 -4.04 48.65
C THR A 347 0.58 -5.57 48.61
N LEU A 348 1.06 -6.16 47.52
CA LEU A 348 1.24 -7.61 47.41
C LEU A 348 2.19 -8.18 48.47
N ARG A 349 3.30 -7.49 48.77
CA ARG A 349 4.21 -7.89 49.87
C ARG A 349 3.55 -7.79 51.24
N GLN A 350 2.78 -6.73 51.50
CA GLN A 350 2.04 -6.55 52.76
C GLN A 350 0.98 -7.63 52.96
N MET A 351 0.41 -8.17 51.88
CA MET A 351 -0.52 -9.29 51.91
C MET A 351 0.17 -10.66 52.12
N GLY A 352 1.49 -10.70 52.26
CA GLY A 352 2.25 -11.92 52.56
C GLY A 352 2.74 -12.70 51.32
N TYR A 353 2.66 -12.13 50.12
CA TYR A 353 3.23 -12.74 48.92
C TYR A 353 4.72 -12.43 48.79
N LYS A 354 5.51 -13.41 48.32
CA LYS A 354 6.89 -13.16 47.88
C LYS A 354 6.84 -12.56 46.48
N VAL A 355 7.24 -11.29 46.31
CA VAL A 355 7.21 -10.62 45.00
C VAL A 355 8.59 -10.61 44.36
N VAL A 356 8.77 -11.39 43.30
CA VAL A 356 9.92 -11.38 42.39
C VAL A 356 9.59 -10.44 41.23
N GLN A 357 10.41 -9.42 40.99
CA GLN A 357 10.13 -8.44 39.95
C GLN A 357 11.37 -8.13 39.12
N ILE A 358 11.18 -7.82 37.85
CA ILE A 358 12.25 -7.36 36.96
C ILE A 358 11.75 -6.24 36.05
N TRP A 359 12.61 -5.26 35.77
CA TRP A 359 12.33 -4.26 34.73
C TRP A 359 12.77 -4.77 33.37
N GLU A 360 12.05 -4.41 32.32
CA GLU A 360 12.37 -4.80 30.95
C GLU A 360 13.82 -4.45 30.55
N CYS A 361 14.31 -3.26 30.92
CA CYS A 361 15.69 -2.87 30.65
C CYS A 361 16.72 -3.74 31.38
N GLN A 362 16.40 -4.24 32.57
CA GLN A 362 17.25 -5.16 33.33
C GLN A 362 17.25 -6.53 32.68
N TRP A 363 16.09 -7.04 32.26
CA TRP A 363 16.02 -8.31 31.52
C TRP A 363 16.77 -8.23 30.18
N LYS A 364 16.61 -7.15 29.42
CA LYS A 364 17.39 -6.91 28.19
C LYS A 364 18.89 -6.87 28.47
N GLU A 365 19.31 -6.27 29.58
CA GLU A 365 20.71 -6.25 30.00
C GLU A 365 21.21 -7.64 30.41
N GLN A 366 20.40 -8.42 31.14
CA GLN A 366 20.68 -9.82 31.47
C GLN A 366 20.83 -10.64 30.19
N LYS A 367 19.89 -10.59 29.25
CA LYS A 367 20.02 -11.30 27.95
C LYS A 367 21.28 -10.92 27.18
N LYS A 368 21.73 -9.66 27.26
CA LYS A 368 22.97 -9.18 26.61
C LYS A 368 24.24 -9.62 27.35
N LYS A 369 24.20 -9.71 28.67
CA LYS A 369 25.36 -10.00 29.53
C LYS A 369 25.45 -11.47 29.99
N ALA A 370 24.38 -12.24 29.86
CA ALA A 370 24.27 -13.59 30.43
C ALA A 370 25.00 -14.66 29.62
N SER A 371 25.30 -15.74 30.35
CA SER A 371 25.86 -17.01 29.91
C SER A 371 25.09 -17.60 28.72
N LYS A 372 25.80 -18.38 27.91
CA LYS A 372 25.30 -19.15 26.74
C LYS A 372 23.96 -19.87 26.99
N GLU A 373 23.70 -20.25 28.24
CA GLU A 373 22.51 -20.93 28.75
C GLU A 373 21.18 -20.20 28.51
N ILE A 374 21.05 -18.89 28.83
CA ILE A 374 19.81 -18.14 28.55
C ILE A 374 19.58 -18.06 27.04
N GLN A 375 20.66 -17.87 26.27
CA GLN A 375 20.55 -17.78 24.81
C GLN A 375 20.17 -19.11 24.17
N ASP A 376 20.65 -20.23 24.70
CA ASP A 376 20.33 -21.56 24.19
C ASP A 376 18.89 -21.94 24.59
N PHE A 377 18.46 -21.67 25.83
CA PHE A 377 17.07 -21.86 26.27
C PHE A 377 16.07 -21.05 25.42
N LEU A 378 16.35 -19.76 25.17
CA LEU A 378 15.47 -18.92 24.34
C LEU A 378 15.39 -19.38 22.88
N LYS A 379 16.37 -20.14 22.36
CA LYS A 379 16.29 -20.75 21.03
C LYS A 379 15.41 -22.01 21.02
N GLU A 380 15.35 -22.72 22.13
CA GLU A 380 14.55 -23.94 22.27
C GLU A 380 13.06 -23.64 22.52
N ILE A 381 12.74 -22.49 23.12
CA ILE A 381 11.34 -22.09 23.29
C ILE A 381 10.72 -21.67 21.96
N ASN A 382 9.76 -22.45 21.47
CA ASN A 382 8.91 -22.07 20.35
C ASN A 382 7.74 -21.18 20.82
N LEU A 383 8.02 -19.91 21.11
CA LEU A 383 7.02 -18.92 21.54
C LEU A 383 6.31 -18.34 20.31
N VAL A 384 5.09 -18.80 20.02
CA VAL A 384 4.26 -18.15 18.97
C VAL A 384 3.82 -16.78 19.50
N PRO A 385 4.13 -15.65 18.84
CA PRO A 385 3.73 -14.33 19.31
C PRO A 385 2.22 -14.19 19.41
N GLN A 386 1.77 -13.24 20.23
CA GLN A 386 0.35 -12.86 20.27
C GLN A 386 -0.15 -12.42 18.89
N LEU A 387 -1.39 -12.75 18.57
CA LEU A 387 -2.04 -12.38 17.32
C LEU A 387 -2.03 -10.87 17.14
N ASN A 388 -1.39 -10.43 16.05
CA ASN A 388 -1.51 -9.07 15.54
C ASN A 388 -2.41 -9.10 14.30
N PRO A 389 -3.59 -8.46 14.31
CA PRO A 389 -4.53 -8.53 13.20
C PRO A 389 -3.97 -7.92 11.90
N ARG A 390 -2.89 -7.14 11.97
CA ARG A 390 -2.19 -6.62 10.79
C ARG A 390 -1.39 -7.69 10.05
N ASP A 391 -1.07 -8.80 10.68
CA ASP A 391 -0.37 -9.91 10.04
C ASP A 391 -1.27 -10.65 9.05
N ALA A 392 -2.59 -10.69 9.30
CA ALA A 392 -3.59 -11.15 8.35
C ALA A 392 -3.84 -10.20 7.16
N PHE A 393 -3.34 -8.96 7.20
CA PHE A 393 -3.60 -7.97 6.15
C PHE A 393 -2.60 -8.08 4.99
N PHE A 394 -2.84 -9.00 4.05
CA PHE A 394 -2.05 -9.16 2.82
C PHE A 394 -2.60 -8.34 1.64
N GLY A 395 -1.76 -8.05 0.63
CA GLY A 395 -2.20 -7.40 -0.60
C GLY A 395 -2.90 -8.35 -1.59
N GLY A 396 -3.05 -7.92 -2.84
CA GLY A 396 -3.51 -8.78 -3.94
C GLY A 396 -2.52 -9.91 -4.27
N ARG A 397 -3.04 -11.00 -4.82
CA ARG A 397 -2.27 -12.18 -5.23
C ARG A 397 -1.56 -11.89 -6.57
N THR A 398 -0.27 -12.19 -6.65
CA THR A 398 0.55 -11.97 -7.87
C THR A 398 1.53 -13.11 -8.09
N GLY A 399 1.65 -13.59 -9.33
CA GLY A 399 2.59 -14.67 -9.68
C GLY A 399 2.67 -14.94 -11.18
N ALA A 400 3.82 -15.48 -11.59
CA ALA A 400 4.05 -16.00 -12.93
C ALA A 400 4.13 -17.53 -12.85
N ALA A 401 3.12 -18.22 -13.38
CA ALA A 401 3.05 -19.67 -13.44
C ALA A 401 3.79 -20.24 -14.65
N SER A 402 4.06 -19.41 -15.67
CA SER A 402 5.02 -19.68 -16.73
C SER A 402 5.82 -18.41 -17.05
N LEU A 403 7.10 -18.58 -17.39
CA LEU A 403 7.98 -17.48 -17.82
C LEU A 403 7.99 -17.29 -19.34
N TYR A 404 7.66 -18.35 -20.09
CA TYR A 404 7.57 -18.32 -21.55
C TYR A 404 6.51 -19.32 -22.01
N TYR A 405 5.63 -18.90 -22.91
CA TYR A 405 4.67 -19.80 -23.54
C TYR A 405 4.32 -19.32 -24.95
N LYS A 406 4.26 -20.25 -25.91
CA LYS A 406 3.83 -19.98 -27.27
C LYS A 406 2.67 -20.93 -27.60
N ALA A 407 1.54 -20.36 -27.99
CA ALA A 407 0.34 -21.14 -28.30
C ALA A 407 0.55 -22.00 -29.55
N ASN A 408 0.10 -23.25 -29.51
CA ASN A 408 0.02 -24.11 -30.68
C ASN A 408 -1.25 -23.76 -31.48
N THR A 409 -1.12 -22.78 -32.38
CA THR A 409 -2.24 -22.31 -33.21
C THR A 409 -2.76 -23.37 -34.17
N ASP A 410 -1.94 -24.36 -34.54
CA ASP A 410 -2.33 -25.45 -35.45
C ASP A 410 -3.31 -26.41 -34.77
N GLU A 411 -3.25 -26.53 -33.44
CA GLU A 411 -4.21 -27.27 -32.61
C GLU A 411 -5.39 -26.40 -32.14
N GLY A 412 -5.49 -25.15 -32.61
CA GLY A 412 -6.52 -24.21 -32.19
C GLY A 412 -6.33 -23.67 -30.77
N GLU A 413 -5.13 -23.79 -30.18
CA GLU A 413 -4.84 -23.23 -28.86
C GLU A 413 -4.80 -21.70 -28.88
N GLN A 414 -5.36 -21.10 -27.84
CA GLN A 414 -5.39 -19.65 -27.64
C GLN A 414 -4.93 -19.30 -26.22
N ILE A 415 -4.22 -18.19 -26.07
CA ILE A 415 -3.95 -17.61 -24.75
C ILE A 415 -4.94 -16.47 -24.53
N ARG A 416 -5.73 -16.60 -23.46
CA ARG A 416 -6.79 -15.67 -23.06
C ARG A 416 -6.29 -14.74 -21.97
N TYR A 417 -6.83 -13.53 -21.92
CA TYR A 417 -6.56 -12.55 -20.87
C TYR A 417 -7.88 -11.97 -20.36
N VAL A 418 -8.19 -12.25 -19.09
CA VAL A 418 -9.41 -11.79 -18.43
C VAL A 418 -9.11 -11.00 -17.16
N ASP A 419 -10.01 -10.08 -16.83
CA ASP A 419 -9.93 -9.19 -15.67
C ASP A 419 -11.28 -9.11 -14.96
N VAL A 420 -11.28 -9.12 -13.63
CA VAL A 420 -12.51 -8.99 -12.81
C VAL A 420 -13.01 -7.56 -12.85
N THR A 421 -14.24 -7.36 -13.30
CA THR A 421 -14.88 -6.04 -13.33
C THR A 421 -15.07 -5.49 -11.92
N SER A 422 -14.14 -4.63 -11.49
CA SER A 422 -14.15 -3.95 -10.20
C SER A 422 -14.18 -4.92 -9.01
N GLU A 423 -13.17 -5.78 -8.91
CA GLU A 423 -13.01 -6.79 -7.85
C GLU A 423 -13.22 -6.25 -6.43
N TYR A 424 -12.50 -5.18 -6.06
CA TYR A 424 -12.64 -4.61 -4.71
C TYR A 424 -14.05 -4.08 -4.42
N PRO A 425 -14.69 -3.29 -5.32
CA PRO A 425 -16.10 -2.95 -5.18
C PRO A 425 -17.04 -4.16 -5.07
N TYR A 426 -16.82 -5.25 -5.83
CA TYR A 426 -17.59 -6.48 -5.72
C TYR A 426 -17.54 -7.06 -4.30
N VAL A 427 -16.34 -7.30 -3.76
CA VAL A 427 -16.21 -7.88 -2.42
C VAL A 427 -16.67 -6.94 -1.30
N ASN A 428 -16.62 -5.63 -1.53
CA ASN A 428 -17.18 -4.65 -0.59
C ASN A 428 -18.72 -4.66 -0.59
N LYS A 429 -19.34 -4.93 -1.74
CA LYS A 429 -20.81 -5.01 -1.88
C LYS A 429 -21.39 -6.33 -1.39
N TYR A 430 -20.75 -7.46 -1.69
CA TYR A 430 -21.34 -8.79 -1.43
C TYR A 430 -20.67 -9.53 -0.26
N GLY A 431 -19.46 -9.13 0.11
CA GLY A 431 -18.67 -9.81 1.13
C GLY A 431 -19.22 -9.64 2.55
N THR A 432 -18.84 -10.57 3.42
CA THR A 432 -19.16 -10.56 4.84
C THR A 432 -18.00 -9.96 5.63
N TYR A 433 -18.31 -9.00 6.49
CA TYR A 433 -17.34 -8.28 7.30
C TYR A 433 -17.61 -8.49 8.80
N PRO A 434 -16.55 -8.59 9.63
CA PRO A 434 -16.70 -8.45 11.07
C PRO A 434 -17.06 -6.99 11.41
N ILE A 435 -18.02 -6.85 12.32
CA ILE A 435 -18.46 -5.58 12.93
C ILE A 435 -18.38 -5.72 14.46
N GLY A 436 -18.28 -4.63 15.21
CA GLY A 436 -18.01 -4.70 16.65
C GLY A 436 -16.57 -5.12 16.99
N HIS A 437 -16.34 -5.49 18.25
CA HIS A 437 -15.04 -5.90 18.79
C HIS A 437 -15.00 -7.41 19.01
N PRO A 438 -13.85 -8.08 18.72
CA PRO A 438 -13.77 -9.54 18.79
C PRO A 438 -13.81 -10.07 20.23
N GLU A 439 -14.35 -11.27 20.38
CA GLU A 439 -14.08 -12.17 21.50
C GLU A 439 -12.73 -12.85 21.28
N ILE A 440 -11.86 -12.81 22.28
CA ILE A 440 -10.48 -13.27 22.16
C ILE A 440 -10.31 -14.56 22.97
N PHE A 441 -9.92 -15.63 22.28
CA PHE A 441 -9.61 -16.93 22.86
C PHE A 441 -8.12 -17.22 22.70
N LEU A 442 -7.43 -17.43 23.82
CA LEU A 442 -6.03 -17.84 23.87
C LEU A 442 -5.99 -19.35 24.04
N GLU A 443 -5.26 -20.06 23.16
CA GLU A 443 -5.13 -21.52 23.18
C GLU A 443 -6.50 -22.22 23.37
N PRO A 444 -7.50 -21.96 22.51
CA PRO A 444 -8.85 -22.45 22.71
C PRO A 444 -8.91 -23.98 22.77
N ASP A 445 -9.78 -24.54 23.62
CA ASP A 445 -10.01 -25.99 23.65
C ASP A 445 -10.58 -26.52 22.33
N ASP A 446 -11.45 -25.72 21.69
CA ASP A 446 -11.97 -26.02 20.36
C ASP A 446 -10.95 -25.66 19.29
N GLN A 447 -10.41 -26.70 18.66
CA GLN A 447 -9.39 -26.60 17.62
C GLN A 447 -9.99 -26.67 16.21
N ASP A 448 -11.32 -26.69 16.06
CA ASP A 448 -11.99 -26.61 14.77
C ASP A 448 -12.01 -25.15 14.27
N PRO A 449 -11.35 -24.82 13.14
CA PRO A 449 -11.41 -23.47 12.59
C PRO A 449 -12.83 -23.03 12.19
N ALA A 450 -13.75 -23.98 11.92
CA ALA A 450 -15.14 -23.68 11.55
C ALA A 450 -15.96 -23.08 12.71
N SER A 451 -15.55 -23.31 13.95
CA SER A 451 -16.15 -22.70 15.13
C SER A 451 -15.92 -21.19 15.20
N TYR A 452 -15.00 -20.66 14.39
CA TYR A 452 -14.57 -19.26 14.45
C TYR A 452 -14.87 -18.45 13.19
N PHE A 453 -15.19 -17.17 13.37
CA PHE A 453 -15.24 -16.18 12.30
C PHE A 453 -14.46 -14.93 12.68
N GLY A 454 -13.44 -14.57 11.92
CA GLY A 454 -12.57 -13.45 12.27
C GLY A 454 -11.14 -13.69 11.81
N ILE A 455 -10.19 -13.68 12.74
CA ILE A 455 -8.76 -13.90 12.48
C ILE A 455 -8.24 -14.98 13.42
N LEU A 456 -7.47 -15.92 12.89
CA LEU A 456 -6.84 -16.98 13.66
C LEU A 456 -5.32 -16.96 13.44
N THR A 457 -4.56 -17.24 14.49
CA THR A 457 -3.16 -17.66 14.41
C THR A 457 -3.11 -19.17 14.53
N VAL A 458 -2.62 -19.85 13.48
CA VAL A 458 -2.66 -21.31 13.38
C VAL A 458 -1.34 -21.89 12.87
N ASP A 459 -1.07 -23.12 13.29
CA ASP A 459 -0.19 -24.05 12.59
C ASP A 459 -1.02 -24.86 11.61
N ILE A 460 -0.68 -24.76 10.32
CA ILE A 460 -1.42 -25.45 9.26
C ILE A 460 -0.46 -26.15 8.30
N LEU A 461 -0.72 -27.43 8.05
CA LEU A 461 0.04 -28.28 7.15
C LEU A 461 -0.56 -28.23 5.74
N PRO A 462 0.16 -27.72 4.72
CA PRO A 462 -0.31 -27.75 3.35
C PRO A 462 -0.28 -29.16 2.75
N PRO A 463 -1.14 -29.46 1.75
CA PRO A 463 -1.03 -30.69 0.97
C PRO A 463 0.18 -30.61 0.00
N TYR A 464 0.50 -31.73 -0.63
CA TYR A 464 1.34 -31.74 -1.84
C TYR A 464 0.48 -31.57 -3.09
N ASN A 465 1.13 -31.31 -4.23
CA ASN A 465 0.55 -31.29 -5.58
C ASN A 465 -0.55 -30.24 -5.83
N LEU A 466 -0.68 -29.23 -4.97
CA LEU A 466 -1.60 -28.11 -5.17
C LEU A 466 -0.94 -27.01 -6.02
N TYR A 467 -1.29 -26.92 -7.31
CA TYR A 467 -0.63 -26.03 -8.26
C TYR A 467 -0.78 -24.52 -7.92
N ASN A 468 -1.95 -24.18 -7.38
CA ASN A 468 -2.30 -22.84 -6.90
C ASN A 468 -2.57 -22.90 -5.39
N PRO A 469 -1.56 -22.70 -4.52
CA PRO A 469 -1.77 -22.74 -3.07
C PRO A 469 -2.64 -21.58 -2.58
N VAL A 470 -3.36 -21.77 -1.47
CA VAL A 470 -4.35 -20.80 -0.96
C VAL A 470 -3.70 -19.75 -0.09
N LEU A 471 -2.94 -20.16 0.94
CA LEU A 471 -2.49 -19.26 2.00
C LEU A 471 -1.23 -18.47 1.63
N PRO A 472 -1.21 -17.14 1.86
CA PRO A 472 -0.03 -16.33 1.70
C PRO A 472 0.95 -16.52 2.87
N LEU A 473 2.25 -16.55 2.58
CA LEU A 473 3.33 -16.51 3.56
C LEU A 473 4.24 -15.31 3.28
N ARG A 474 4.50 -14.49 4.31
CA ARG A 474 5.54 -13.45 4.27
C ARG A 474 6.87 -14.06 4.70
N HIS A 475 7.88 -13.97 3.84
CA HIS A 475 9.25 -14.33 4.16
C HIS A 475 10.17 -13.12 3.97
N GLY A 476 11.06 -12.87 4.94
CA GLY A 476 11.90 -11.66 4.97
C GLY A 476 11.11 -10.36 5.08
N LYS A 477 11.74 -9.22 4.74
CA LYS A 477 11.17 -7.89 5.04
C LYS A 477 9.89 -7.54 4.25
N LYS A 478 9.64 -8.11 3.06
CA LYS A 478 8.50 -7.72 2.18
C LYS A 478 7.98 -8.79 1.20
N LYS A 479 8.54 -10.00 1.14
CA LYS A 479 8.21 -10.96 0.08
C LYS A 479 7.01 -11.82 0.47
N THR A 480 5.92 -11.72 -0.27
CA THR A 480 4.74 -12.59 -0.12
C THR A 480 4.75 -13.67 -1.19
N THR A 481 4.78 -14.92 -0.74
CA THR A 481 4.68 -16.14 -1.55
C THR A 481 3.40 -16.90 -1.20
N PHE A 482 3.06 -17.92 -1.99
CA PHE A 482 1.97 -18.87 -1.70
C PHE A 482 2.57 -20.29 -1.76
N PRO A 483 3.23 -20.77 -0.68
CA PRO A 483 3.98 -22.02 -0.67
C PRO A 483 3.17 -23.21 -0.14
N LEU A 484 3.74 -24.41 -0.26
CA LEU A 484 3.27 -25.66 0.37
C LEU A 484 4.26 -26.21 1.42
N CYS A 485 5.38 -25.53 1.64
CA CYS A 485 6.34 -25.83 2.70
C CYS A 485 7.03 -24.53 3.14
N ARG A 486 7.02 -24.24 4.45
CA ARG A 486 7.74 -23.10 5.04
C ARG A 486 9.24 -23.21 4.78
N LYS A 487 9.84 -24.35 5.13
CA LYS A 487 11.29 -24.56 5.03
C LYS A 487 11.81 -24.51 3.60
N CYS A 488 11.06 -25.00 2.62
CA CYS A 488 11.41 -24.83 1.20
C CYS A 488 11.47 -23.34 0.79
N VAL A 489 10.63 -22.47 1.35
CA VAL A 489 10.76 -21.03 1.06
C VAL A 489 12.08 -20.50 1.60
N GLU A 490 12.48 -20.88 2.81
CA GLU A 490 13.74 -20.46 3.41
C GLU A 490 14.94 -20.95 2.59
N ASP A 491 15.00 -22.27 2.36
CA ASP A 491 16.17 -22.93 1.80
C ASP A 491 16.31 -22.70 0.29
N GLU A 492 15.21 -22.79 -0.47
CA GLU A 492 15.25 -22.62 -1.92
C GLU A 492 15.33 -21.15 -2.31
N SER A 493 14.77 -20.22 -1.52
CA SER A 493 14.87 -18.79 -1.88
C SER A 493 16.27 -18.22 -1.74
N ALA A 494 17.13 -18.85 -0.92
CA ALA A 494 18.55 -18.51 -0.81
C ALA A 494 19.37 -18.94 -2.04
N LYS A 495 18.87 -19.91 -2.81
CA LYS A 495 19.56 -20.42 -4.02
C LYS A 495 19.33 -19.50 -5.24
N PRO A 496 20.27 -19.49 -6.21
CA PRO A 496 20.06 -18.91 -7.53
C PRO A 496 18.81 -19.49 -8.20
N MET A 497 18.15 -18.73 -9.08
CA MET A 497 16.85 -19.08 -9.66
C MET A 497 16.79 -20.50 -10.25
N LEU A 498 17.80 -20.89 -11.03
CA LEU A 498 17.87 -22.19 -11.71
C LEU A 498 18.31 -23.34 -10.79
N GLY A 499 18.93 -23.03 -9.65
CA GLY A 499 19.33 -24.04 -8.65
C GLY A 499 18.21 -24.40 -7.66
N ARG A 500 17.02 -23.81 -7.81
CA ARG A 500 15.88 -24.08 -6.92
C ARG A 500 15.16 -25.35 -7.31
N ASN A 501 14.68 -26.09 -6.31
CA ASN A 501 13.90 -27.28 -6.51
C ASN A 501 12.50 -27.17 -5.87
N TYR A 502 11.47 -27.66 -6.57
CA TYR A 502 10.10 -27.72 -6.07
C TYR A 502 9.79 -29.04 -5.35
N TYR A 503 10.66 -30.04 -5.43
CA TYR A 503 10.60 -31.26 -4.62
C TYR A 503 10.96 -30.95 -3.17
N CYS A 504 10.09 -31.38 -2.26
CA CYS A 504 10.23 -31.20 -0.82
C CYS A 504 10.76 -32.48 -0.18
N SER A 505 11.93 -32.40 0.44
CA SER A 505 12.50 -33.46 1.29
C SER A 505 12.20 -33.26 2.78
N HIS A 506 11.53 -32.17 3.15
CA HIS A 506 11.26 -31.80 4.54
C HIS A 506 10.17 -32.66 5.19
N GLY A 507 10.37 -32.94 6.48
CA GLY A 507 9.37 -33.57 7.34
C GLY A 507 8.17 -32.66 7.61
N VAL A 508 7.17 -33.18 8.33
CA VAL A 508 5.92 -32.46 8.61
C VAL A 508 6.19 -31.12 9.30
N GLU A 509 6.96 -31.11 10.39
CA GLU A 509 7.25 -29.92 11.21
C GLU A 509 7.87 -28.76 10.41
N ASP A 510 8.78 -29.07 9.50
CA ASP A 510 9.43 -28.09 8.62
C ASP A 510 8.50 -27.55 7.52
N ARG A 511 7.47 -28.32 7.15
CA ARG A 511 6.47 -27.91 6.15
C ARG A 511 5.40 -27.01 6.72
N VAL A 512 5.06 -27.15 8.00
CA VAL A 512 4.01 -26.39 8.69
C VAL A 512 4.18 -24.89 8.44
N LEU A 513 3.07 -24.26 8.05
CA LEU A 513 2.98 -22.81 8.02
C LEU A 513 2.39 -22.33 9.35
N THR A 514 3.17 -21.57 10.10
CA THR A 514 2.67 -20.83 11.27
C THR A 514 2.36 -19.40 10.83
N GLY A 515 1.14 -18.93 11.03
CA GLY A 515 0.77 -17.59 10.62
C GLY A 515 -0.64 -17.18 11.03
N THR A 516 -0.96 -15.93 10.69
CA THR A 516 -2.23 -15.28 11.05
C THR A 516 -3.03 -14.98 9.79
N TRP A 517 -4.24 -15.53 9.67
CA TRP A 517 -5.09 -15.36 8.47
C TRP A 517 -6.56 -15.11 8.85
N CYS A 518 -7.29 -14.50 7.92
CA CYS A 518 -8.75 -14.38 8.04
C CYS A 518 -9.40 -15.76 7.86
N THR A 519 -10.43 -16.06 8.65
CA THR A 519 -11.09 -17.37 8.62
C THR A 519 -11.59 -17.80 7.23
N PRO A 520 -12.11 -16.94 6.33
CA PRO A 520 -12.54 -17.39 5.00
C PRO A 520 -11.41 -18.02 4.16
N GLU A 521 -10.18 -17.52 4.29
CA GLU A 521 -9.01 -18.09 3.61
C GLU A 521 -8.58 -19.42 4.22
N ILE A 522 -8.66 -19.55 5.55
CA ILE A 522 -8.39 -20.82 6.26
C ILE A 522 -9.41 -21.87 5.82
N MET A 523 -10.70 -21.53 5.75
CA MET A 523 -11.73 -22.46 5.30
C MET A 523 -11.51 -22.92 3.86
N LYS A 524 -11.16 -22.00 2.94
CA LYS A 524 -10.78 -22.38 1.57
C LYS A 524 -9.51 -23.23 1.54
N ALA A 525 -8.55 -23.01 2.45
CA ALA A 525 -7.35 -23.85 2.54
C ALA A 525 -7.71 -25.28 2.99
N VAL A 526 -8.54 -25.44 4.03
CA VAL A 526 -9.02 -26.76 4.48
C VAL A 526 -9.79 -27.47 3.36
N GLU A 527 -10.65 -26.77 2.63
CA GLU A 527 -11.34 -27.29 1.43
C GLU A 527 -10.38 -27.83 0.38
N LYS A 528 -9.16 -27.26 0.29
CA LYS A 528 -8.10 -27.67 -0.64
C LYS A 528 -7.12 -28.67 -0.08
N GLY A 529 -7.42 -29.27 1.08
CA GLY A 529 -6.66 -30.36 1.68
C GLY A 529 -5.59 -29.94 2.66
N TYR A 530 -5.60 -28.69 3.14
CA TYR A 530 -4.75 -28.27 4.26
C TYR A 530 -5.29 -28.86 5.57
N GLN A 531 -4.39 -29.20 6.49
CA GLN A 531 -4.75 -29.72 7.81
C GLN A 531 -4.36 -28.70 8.88
N VAL A 532 -5.33 -28.17 9.62
CA VAL A 532 -5.07 -27.34 10.81
C VAL A 532 -4.56 -28.25 11.91
N LEU A 533 -3.33 -28.00 12.38
CA LEU A 533 -2.69 -28.79 13.42
C LEU A 533 -2.94 -28.19 14.81
N ARG A 534 -2.94 -26.85 14.89
CA ARG A 534 -3.15 -26.11 16.14
C ARG A 534 -3.67 -24.70 15.88
N ILE A 535 -4.65 -24.28 16.68
CA ILE A 535 -5.09 -22.89 16.83
C ILE A 535 -4.44 -22.35 18.11
N HIS A 536 -3.51 -21.41 17.94
CA HIS A 536 -2.82 -20.74 19.05
C HIS A 536 -3.65 -19.62 19.64
N GLU A 537 -4.37 -18.89 18.77
CA GLU A 537 -5.20 -17.77 19.19
C GLU A 537 -6.32 -17.51 18.18
N ALA A 538 -7.53 -17.24 18.68
CA ALA A 538 -8.71 -16.95 17.88
C ALA A 538 -9.34 -15.61 18.27
N TRP A 539 -9.50 -14.71 17.30
CA TRP A 539 -10.28 -13.48 17.45
C TRP A 539 -11.60 -13.67 16.71
N HIS A 540 -12.63 -14.01 17.48
CA HIS A 540 -13.95 -14.41 17.02
C HIS A 540 -14.93 -13.24 17.00
N PHE A 541 -15.77 -13.19 15.97
CA PHE A 541 -16.92 -12.31 15.90
C PHE A 541 -18.18 -13.20 15.83
N PRO A 542 -19.04 -13.16 16.87
CA PRO A 542 -20.26 -13.97 16.91
C PRO A 542 -21.23 -13.60 15.77
N PRO A 543 -22.25 -14.43 15.45
CA PRO A 543 -23.13 -14.21 14.30
C PRO A 543 -23.79 -12.82 14.22
N ASP A 544 -24.14 -12.22 15.36
CA ASP A 544 -24.68 -10.86 15.48
C ASP A 544 -23.66 -9.75 15.15
N GLN A 545 -22.38 -10.08 15.19
CA GLN A 545 -21.24 -9.23 14.83
C GLN A 545 -20.73 -9.48 13.39
N ARG A 546 -21.57 -10.04 12.51
CA ARG A 546 -21.23 -10.29 11.10
C ARG A 546 -22.18 -9.53 10.19
N LYS A 547 -21.64 -8.75 9.25
CA LYS A 547 -22.44 -8.00 8.28
C LYS A 547 -22.05 -8.34 6.85
N GLN A 548 -22.95 -9.02 6.14
CA GLN A 548 -22.87 -9.13 4.69
C GLN A 548 -23.27 -7.81 4.03
N GLY A 549 -22.51 -7.39 3.03
CA GLY A 549 -22.75 -6.16 2.26
C GLY A 549 -22.66 -4.89 3.08
N LEU A 550 -21.69 -4.82 4.01
CA LEU A 550 -21.43 -3.64 4.84
C LEU A 550 -21.28 -2.34 4.01
N PHE A 551 -20.76 -2.44 2.79
CA PHE A 551 -20.56 -1.29 1.90
C PHE A 551 -21.53 -1.26 0.72
N ALA A 552 -22.54 -2.13 0.67
CA ALA A 552 -23.48 -2.20 -0.46
C ALA A 552 -24.12 -0.83 -0.78
N PRO A 553 -24.69 -0.06 0.18
CA PRO A 553 -25.28 1.25 -0.13
C PRO A 553 -24.30 2.26 -0.73
N TYR A 554 -23.03 2.21 -0.30
CA TYR A 554 -21.97 3.04 -0.85
C TYR A 554 -21.62 2.62 -2.28
N VAL A 555 -21.40 1.32 -2.50
CA VAL A 555 -21.05 0.78 -3.81
C VAL A 555 -22.20 1.05 -4.79
N ASP A 556 -23.45 0.81 -4.40
CA ASP A 556 -24.62 1.01 -5.23
C ASP A 556 -24.76 2.47 -5.69
N THR A 557 -24.52 3.42 -4.79
CA THR A 557 -24.55 4.86 -5.12
C THR A 557 -23.57 5.20 -6.24
N TRP A 558 -22.30 4.81 -6.08
CA TRP A 558 -21.26 5.18 -7.04
C TRP A 558 -21.27 4.31 -8.29
N LEU A 559 -21.71 3.06 -8.18
CA LEU A 559 -21.87 2.16 -9.31
C LEU A 559 -23.02 2.64 -10.21
N LYS A 560 -24.16 3.05 -9.64
CA LYS A 560 -25.25 3.70 -10.39
C LYS A 560 -24.73 4.89 -11.20
N ILE A 561 -24.05 5.83 -10.54
CA ILE A 561 -23.49 7.02 -11.19
C ILE A 561 -22.51 6.64 -12.31
N LYS A 562 -21.65 5.65 -12.07
CA LYS A 562 -20.69 5.14 -13.07
C LYS A 562 -21.40 4.58 -14.30
N GLN A 563 -22.43 3.76 -14.12
CA GLN A 563 -23.13 3.13 -15.25
C GLN A 563 -23.98 4.12 -16.02
N GLU A 564 -24.73 4.99 -15.34
CA GLU A 564 -25.47 6.07 -15.99
C GLU A 564 -24.52 6.97 -16.80
N SER A 565 -23.32 7.25 -16.28
CA SER A 565 -22.33 8.07 -16.97
C SER A 565 -21.56 7.34 -18.08
N SER A 566 -21.72 6.02 -18.23
CA SER A 566 -21.04 5.22 -19.26
C SER A 566 -21.78 5.20 -20.60
N GLY A 567 -23.09 5.47 -20.59
CA GLY A 567 -23.98 5.19 -21.71
C GLY A 567 -24.36 3.71 -21.78
N TYR A 568 -25.24 3.37 -22.71
CA TYR A 568 -25.67 1.98 -22.94
C TYR A 568 -24.52 1.10 -23.47
N PRO A 569 -24.51 -0.21 -23.13
CA PRO A 569 -23.55 -1.16 -23.68
C PRO A 569 -23.70 -1.31 -25.20
N SER A 570 -22.65 -1.80 -25.87
CA SER A 570 -22.61 -1.91 -27.34
C SER A 570 -23.70 -2.81 -27.92
N TRP A 571 -24.21 -3.77 -27.17
CA TRP A 571 -25.30 -4.65 -27.61
C TRP A 571 -26.70 -4.00 -27.47
N ALA A 572 -26.85 -2.94 -26.68
CA ALA A 572 -28.14 -2.29 -26.41
C ALA A 572 -28.44 -1.15 -27.38
N GLN A 573 -28.75 -1.52 -28.63
CA GLN A 573 -28.98 -0.58 -29.73
C GLN A 573 -30.46 -0.20 -29.90
N THR A 574 -31.38 -1.13 -29.64
CA THR A 574 -32.83 -0.90 -29.74
C THR A 574 -33.43 -0.52 -28.39
N ASP A 575 -34.61 0.11 -28.39
CA ASP A 575 -35.27 0.51 -27.13
C ASP A 575 -35.63 -0.70 -26.26
N ALA A 576 -36.04 -1.82 -26.86
CA ALA A 576 -36.23 -3.09 -26.15
C ALA A 576 -34.93 -3.56 -25.47
N GLN A 577 -33.79 -3.50 -26.15
CA GLN A 577 -32.51 -3.90 -25.55
C GLN A 577 -32.05 -2.93 -24.45
N LYS A 578 -32.36 -1.64 -24.56
CA LYS A 578 -32.11 -0.65 -23.51
C LYS A 578 -32.97 -0.90 -22.27
N GLU A 579 -34.24 -1.26 -22.47
CA GLU A 579 -35.14 -1.68 -21.40
C GLU A 579 -34.64 -2.96 -20.73
N ASP A 580 -34.22 -3.94 -21.53
CA ASP A 580 -33.61 -5.18 -21.02
C ASP A 580 -32.33 -4.88 -20.22
N TYR A 581 -31.47 -3.97 -20.66
CA TYR A 581 -30.30 -3.56 -19.90
C TYR A 581 -30.68 -3.02 -18.52
N VAL A 582 -31.64 -2.09 -18.44
CA VAL A 582 -32.10 -1.51 -17.17
C VAL A 582 -32.74 -2.57 -16.27
N LYS A 583 -33.58 -3.42 -16.83
CA LYS A 583 -34.26 -4.51 -16.12
C LYS A 583 -33.26 -5.54 -15.57
N ASN A 584 -32.30 -5.96 -16.39
CA ASN A 584 -31.28 -6.93 -16.01
C ASN A 584 -30.34 -6.35 -14.94
N TYR A 585 -29.99 -5.07 -15.06
CA TYR A 585 -29.17 -4.39 -14.05
C TYR A 585 -29.90 -4.33 -12.70
N LYS A 586 -31.19 -3.99 -12.68
CA LYS A 586 -32.00 -4.05 -11.46
C LYS A 586 -32.08 -5.48 -10.90
N ALA A 587 -32.32 -6.47 -11.74
CA ALA A 587 -32.47 -7.86 -11.32
C ALA A 587 -31.18 -8.45 -10.73
N ARG A 588 -30.02 -8.15 -11.31
CA ARG A 588 -28.72 -8.67 -10.84
C ARG A 588 -28.08 -7.84 -9.75
N GLU A 589 -28.11 -6.51 -9.89
CA GLU A 589 -27.38 -5.61 -9.01
C GLU A 589 -28.26 -4.98 -7.92
N GLY A 590 -29.59 -5.05 -8.04
CA GLY A 590 -30.50 -4.33 -7.15
C GLY A 590 -30.46 -2.81 -7.35
N ILE A 591 -29.91 -2.33 -8.46
CA ILE A 591 -29.73 -0.90 -8.73
C ILE A 591 -30.71 -0.44 -9.80
N ASP A 592 -31.58 0.51 -9.43
CA ASP A 592 -32.45 1.21 -10.37
C ASP A 592 -31.66 2.26 -11.16
N LEU A 593 -31.32 1.95 -12.41
CA LEU A 593 -30.75 2.92 -13.35
C LEU A 593 -31.86 3.81 -13.91
N ASP A 594 -31.57 5.12 -14.02
CA ASP A 594 -32.48 6.07 -14.67
C ASP A 594 -32.14 6.20 -16.17
N PRO A 595 -33.02 5.74 -17.09
CA PRO A 595 -32.78 5.82 -18.53
C PRO A 595 -32.44 7.23 -19.03
N GLN A 596 -32.98 8.28 -18.41
CA GLN A 596 -32.73 9.68 -18.81
C GLN A 596 -31.31 10.13 -18.46
N HIS A 597 -30.68 9.46 -17.50
CA HIS A 597 -29.33 9.73 -17.05
C HIS A 597 -28.29 8.81 -17.70
N ILE A 598 -28.69 7.77 -18.44
CA ILE A 598 -27.78 6.88 -19.18
C ILE A 598 -27.24 7.61 -20.43
N LYS A 599 -26.14 8.34 -20.24
CA LYS A 599 -25.44 9.07 -21.30
C LYS A 599 -23.95 9.17 -21.01
N LYS A 600 -23.13 9.18 -22.06
CA LYS A 600 -21.68 9.33 -21.91
C LYS A 600 -21.34 10.65 -21.23
N ASN A 601 -20.78 10.56 -20.03
CA ASN A 601 -20.19 11.68 -19.28
C ASN A 601 -18.85 11.21 -18.68
N PRO A 602 -17.72 11.42 -19.39
CA PRO A 602 -16.42 10.91 -18.97
C PRO A 602 -15.97 11.43 -17.59
N GLY A 603 -16.34 12.67 -17.23
CA GLY A 603 -15.90 13.31 -16.00
C GLY A 603 -16.61 12.76 -14.78
N ARG A 604 -17.94 12.67 -14.87
CA ARG A 604 -18.77 12.04 -13.83
C ARG A 604 -18.43 10.56 -13.67
N LYS A 605 -18.19 9.85 -14.78
CA LYS A 605 -17.71 8.45 -14.76
C LYS A 605 -16.35 8.32 -14.06
N ALA A 606 -15.39 9.21 -14.35
CA ALA A 606 -14.08 9.20 -13.73
C ALA A 606 -14.17 9.45 -12.22
N THR A 607 -14.96 10.44 -11.79
CA THR A 607 -15.23 10.71 -10.37
C THR A 607 -15.83 9.48 -9.68
N ALA A 608 -16.89 8.89 -10.24
CA ALA A 608 -17.52 7.71 -9.65
C ALA A 608 -16.58 6.49 -9.56
N LYS A 609 -15.74 6.26 -10.59
CA LYS A 609 -14.72 5.21 -10.57
C LYS A 609 -13.67 5.45 -9.48
N LEU A 610 -13.24 6.70 -9.29
CA LEU A 610 -12.32 7.06 -8.19
C LEU A 610 -12.94 6.77 -6.82
N MET A 611 -14.24 7.06 -6.65
CA MET A 611 -14.96 6.79 -5.40
C MET A 611 -15.00 5.29 -5.10
N LEU A 612 -15.41 4.46 -6.06
CA LEU A 612 -15.49 3.01 -5.90
C LEU A 612 -14.15 2.39 -5.45
N ASN A 613 -13.04 2.85 -6.01
CA ASN A 613 -11.74 2.20 -5.81
C ASN A 613 -10.92 2.75 -4.63
N SER A 614 -11.18 3.99 -4.19
CA SER A 614 -10.28 4.69 -3.25
C SER A 614 -10.65 4.57 -1.77
N PHE A 615 -11.82 4.01 -1.46
CA PHE A 615 -12.38 4.05 -0.11
C PHE A 615 -11.71 3.08 0.89
N TRP A 616 -11.65 1.79 0.55
CA TRP A 616 -11.35 0.74 1.52
C TRP A 616 -9.90 0.78 2.03
N GLY A 617 -8.95 1.19 1.18
CA GLY A 617 -7.52 1.22 1.53
C GLY A 617 -7.21 2.12 2.72
N LYS A 618 -8.08 3.10 3.02
CA LYS A 618 -7.95 3.98 4.19
C LYS A 618 -8.06 3.21 5.51
N PHE A 619 -8.80 2.11 5.56
CA PHE A 619 -8.93 1.30 6.77
C PHE A 619 -7.64 0.57 7.17
N GLY A 620 -6.80 0.25 6.19
CA GLY A 620 -5.49 -0.39 6.40
C GLY A 620 -4.33 0.58 6.63
N GLU A 621 -4.59 1.88 6.71
CA GLU A 621 -3.55 2.91 6.85
C GLU A 621 -2.67 2.67 8.08
N GLN A 622 -1.35 2.74 7.89
CA GLN A 622 -0.40 2.80 9.01
C GLN A 622 -0.39 4.20 9.60
N MET A 623 -0.71 4.31 10.88
CA MET A 623 -0.80 5.60 11.58
C MET A 623 0.54 6.13 12.07
N ASN A 624 1.48 5.23 12.41
CA ASN A 624 2.83 5.59 12.81
C ASN A 624 3.72 5.86 11.58
N LYS A 625 3.51 7.02 10.95
CA LYS A 625 4.31 7.51 9.82
C LYS A 625 5.44 8.41 10.30
N MET A 626 6.50 8.50 9.51
CA MET A 626 7.52 9.53 9.67
C MET A 626 6.85 10.92 9.65
N LYS A 627 7.12 11.71 10.68
CA LYS A 627 6.70 13.10 10.81
C LYS A 627 7.90 14.01 10.59
N THR A 628 7.60 15.22 10.15
CA THR A 628 8.58 16.29 9.97
C THR A 628 8.12 17.49 10.79
N LYS A 629 9.03 18.08 11.57
CA LYS A 629 8.77 19.29 12.36
C LYS A 629 9.92 20.28 12.21
N GLN A 630 9.59 21.55 12.00
CA GLN A 630 10.55 22.64 12.10
C GLN A 630 10.68 23.10 13.55
N ILE A 631 11.91 23.33 13.97
CA ILE A 631 12.31 23.77 15.29
C ILE A 631 13.11 25.05 15.12
N THR A 632 12.68 26.12 15.79
CA THR A 632 13.37 27.42 15.82
C THR A 632 13.96 27.74 17.20
N GLU A 633 13.55 27.01 18.22
CA GLU A 633 13.96 27.23 19.60
C GLU A 633 14.83 26.08 20.10
N PRO A 634 16.03 26.33 20.67
CA PRO A 634 16.93 25.27 21.13
C PRO A 634 16.32 24.30 22.15
N HIS A 635 15.45 24.79 23.05
CA HIS A 635 14.81 23.95 24.07
C HIS A 635 13.89 22.90 23.43
N GLU A 636 13.17 23.23 22.36
CA GLU A 636 12.32 22.27 21.65
C GLU A 636 13.16 21.12 21.08
N LEU A 637 14.38 21.37 20.58
CA LEU A 637 15.26 20.31 20.10
C LEU A 637 15.68 19.39 21.24
N ILE A 638 16.09 19.96 22.37
CA ILE A 638 16.50 19.19 23.56
C ILE A 638 15.35 18.32 24.06
N ASP A 639 14.13 18.84 24.06
CA ASP A 639 12.93 18.09 24.45
C ASP A 639 12.73 16.86 23.54
N HIS A 640 12.92 17.00 22.22
CA HIS A 640 12.78 15.87 21.28
C HIS A 640 13.96 14.89 21.38
N LEU A 641 15.18 15.36 21.60
CA LEU A 641 16.34 14.49 21.79
C LEU A 641 16.24 13.65 23.07
N ASN A 642 15.59 14.19 24.11
CA ASN A 642 15.32 13.48 25.35
C ASN A 642 13.98 12.70 25.32
N ASP A 643 13.22 12.80 24.23
CA ASP A 643 11.94 12.11 24.06
C ASP A 643 12.19 10.62 23.75
N THR A 644 12.09 9.78 24.78
CA THR A 644 12.23 8.32 24.63
C THR A 644 11.04 7.59 24.00
N THR A 645 10.00 8.33 23.57
CA THR A 645 8.84 7.75 22.86
C THR A 645 8.87 8.04 21.36
N ILE A 646 9.91 8.70 20.87
CA ILE A 646 10.16 8.90 19.44
C ILE A 646 11.51 8.33 19.02
N GLU A 647 11.61 7.97 17.76
CA GLU A 647 12.86 7.66 17.07
C GLU A 647 13.14 8.77 16.07
N ILE A 648 14.22 9.51 16.32
CA ILE A 648 14.72 10.52 15.39
C ILE A 648 15.50 9.78 14.29
N SER A 649 15.06 9.99 13.05
CA SER A 649 15.70 9.40 11.87
C SER A 649 16.67 10.35 11.18
N ASP A 650 16.42 11.65 11.28
CA ASP A 650 17.24 12.66 10.60
C ASP A 650 17.10 14.04 11.29
N VAL A 651 18.19 14.80 11.32
CA VAL A 651 18.25 16.18 11.81
C VAL A 651 18.89 17.03 10.72
N ARG A 652 18.11 17.96 10.16
CA ARG A 652 18.54 18.80 9.03
C ARG A 652 18.65 20.24 9.47
N ILE A 653 19.84 20.80 9.39
CA ILE A 653 20.09 22.22 9.65
C ILE A 653 19.68 22.98 8.37
N LEU A 654 18.60 23.75 8.43
CA LEU A 654 18.08 24.49 7.28
C LEU A 654 18.66 25.90 7.21
N SER A 655 18.90 26.53 8.36
CA SER A 655 19.60 27.81 8.52
C SER A 655 20.29 27.86 9.89
N ALA A 656 20.88 29.00 10.25
CA ALA A 656 21.45 29.22 11.59
C ALA A 656 20.40 29.05 12.71
N ASP A 657 19.14 29.39 12.42
CA ASP A 657 18.06 29.48 13.40
C ASP A 657 16.93 28.45 13.18
N VAL A 658 16.98 27.67 12.10
CA VAL A 658 15.92 26.70 11.75
C VAL A 658 16.49 25.29 11.54
N ILE A 659 15.96 24.34 12.31
CA ILE A 659 16.26 22.90 12.20
C ILE A 659 14.98 22.16 11.80
N GLU A 660 15.09 21.20 10.88
CA GLU A 660 14.03 20.26 10.55
C GLU A 660 14.35 18.88 11.12
N LEU A 661 13.45 18.38 11.97
CA LEU A 661 13.52 17.07 12.59
C LEU A 661 12.62 16.08 11.85
N ALA A 662 13.17 14.94 11.42
CA ALA A 662 12.38 13.80 10.95
C ALA A 662 12.34 12.72 12.04
N TYR A 663 11.15 12.40 12.54
CA TYR A 663 10.96 11.44 13.62
C TYR A 663 9.69 10.60 13.45
N LYS A 664 9.65 9.43 14.07
CA LYS A 664 8.43 8.60 14.21
C LYS A 664 8.23 8.24 15.68
N LYS A 665 7.03 7.83 16.10
CA LYS A 665 6.84 7.26 17.44
C LYS A 665 7.50 5.88 17.49
N ILE A 666 7.98 5.44 18.65
CA ILE A 666 8.33 4.02 18.87
C ILE A 666 7.09 3.15 18.66
N GLU A 667 7.26 1.88 18.29
CA GLU A 667 6.13 1.01 17.93
C GLU A 667 5.18 0.78 19.11
N GLU A 668 5.73 0.72 20.33
CA GLU A 668 5.01 0.55 21.60
C GLU A 668 4.14 1.77 21.97
N ASP A 669 4.45 2.95 21.43
CA ASP A 669 3.72 4.21 21.64
C ASP A 669 3.06 4.73 20.35
N ALA A 670 2.84 3.85 19.38
CA ALA A 670 2.26 4.21 18.09
C ALA A 670 0.83 4.78 18.26
N VAL A 671 0.60 5.96 17.68
CA VAL A 671 -0.72 6.59 17.68
C VAL A 671 -1.75 5.72 16.96
N LYS A 672 -2.87 5.44 17.62
CA LYS A 672 -3.99 4.68 17.03
C LYS A 672 -4.97 5.61 16.32
N GLY A 673 -5.52 5.15 15.20
CA GLY A 673 -6.37 5.95 14.33
C GLY A 673 -7.86 5.71 14.56
N SER A 674 -8.64 6.77 14.77
CA SER A 674 -10.11 6.69 14.91
C SER A 674 -10.87 6.49 13.58
N LYS A 675 -10.13 6.37 12.47
CA LYS A 675 -10.67 6.29 11.11
C LYS A 675 -10.20 5.05 10.35
N THR A 676 -9.52 4.15 11.04
CA THR A 676 -8.92 2.92 10.51
C THR A 676 -9.56 1.70 11.16
N ASN A 677 -9.62 0.58 10.44
CA ASN A 677 -10.08 -0.70 10.99
C ASN A 677 -9.36 -1.82 10.23
N ILE A 678 -8.44 -2.49 10.91
CA ILE A 678 -7.58 -3.48 10.28
C ILE A 678 -8.35 -4.73 9.85
N PHE A 679 -9.42 -5.11 10.57
CA PHE A 679 -10.26 -6.26 10.22
C PHE A 679 -10.94 -6.03 8.88
N ILE A 680 -11.52 -4.85 8.65
CA ILE A 680 -12.13 -4.49 7.37
C ILE A 680 -11.10 -4.59 6.24
N ALA A 681 -9.89 -4.02 6.42
CA ALA A 681 -8.86 -4.07 5.39
C ALA A 681 -8.37 -5.50 5.10
N ALA A 682 -8.20 -6.33 6.13
CA ALA A 682 -7.82 -7.72 6.00
C ALA A 682 -8.93 -8.53 5.29
N PHE A 683 -10.18 -8.38 5.68
CA PHE A 683 -11.33 -9.07 5.07
C PHE A 683 -11.59 -8.62 3.63
N THR A 684 -11.46 -7.33 3.30
CA THR A 684 -11.59 -6.86 1.91
C THR A 684 -10.56 -7.53 1.00
N THR A 685 -9.30 -7.59 1.43
CA THR A 685 -8.22 -8.19 0.62
C THR A 685 -8.25 -9.72 0.60
N CYS A 686 -8.61 -10.37 1.70
CA CYS A 686 -8.88 -11.80 1.79
C CYS A 686 -9.95 -12.22 0.77
N GLN A 687 -11.10 -11.57 0.80
CA GLN A 687 -12.21 -11.89 -0.10
C GLN A 687 -11.86 -11.59 -1.55
N ALA A 688 -11.09 -10.52 -1.84
CA ALA A 688 -10.60 -10.25 -3.18
C ALA A 688 -9.66 -11.37 -3.68
N ARG A 689 -8.70 -11.82 -2.87
CA ARG A 689 -7.83 -12.96 -3.23
C ARG A 689 -8.63 -14.24 -3.49
N LEU A 690 -9.67 -14.50 -2.70
CA LEU A 690 -10.56 -15.65 -2.90
C LEU A 690 -11.38 -15.51 -4.19
N LYS A 691 -11.81 -14.29 -4.56
CA LYS A 691 -12.51 -14.04 -5.82
C LYS A 691 -11.65 -14.37 -7.04
N LEU A 692 -10.40 -13.91 -7.08
CA LEU A 692 -9.44 -14.34 -8.10
C LEU A 692 -9.20 -15.85 -8.05
N TYR A 693 -9.13 -16.42 -6.84
CA TYR A 693 -8.84 -17.84 -6.64
C TYR A 693 -9.88 -18.76 -7.27
N GLU A 694 -11.17 -18.36 -7.36
CA GLU A 694 -12.20 -19.11 -8.10
C GLU A 694 -11.75 -19.46 -9.53
N SER A 695 -11.10 -18.52 -10.21
CA SER A 695 -10.59 -18.73 -11.57
C SER A 695 -9.31 -19.56 -11.58
N LEU A 696 -8.41 -19.33 -10.63
CA LEU A 696 -7.17 -20.12 -10.52
C LEU A 696 -7.46 -21.59 -10.20
N GLU A 697 -8.48 -21.84 -9.40
CA GLU A 697 -8.98 -23.16 -9.06
C GLU A 697 -9.52 -23.88 -10.30
N ALA A 698 -10.40 -23.21 -11.07
CA ALA A 698 -10.99 -23.78 -12.29
C ALA A 698 -9.95 -24.01 -13.42
N LEU A 699 -8.89 -23.21 -13.46
CA LEU A 699 -7.87 -23.27 -14.51
C LEU A 699 -6.73 -24.24 -14.19
N GLY A 700 -6.37 -24.41 -12.91
CA GLY A 700 -5.27 -25.28 -12.51
C GLY A 700 -3.95 -24.89 -13.16
N ASP A 701 -3.32 -25.83 -13.87
CA ASP A 701 -2.02 -25.67 -14.54
C ASP A 701 -2.09 -24.93 -15.89
N ARG A 702 -3.29 -24.59 -16.37
CA ARG A 702 -3.51 -23.75 -17.55
C ARG A 702 -3.20 -22.27 -17.31
N VAL A 703 -3.01 -21.88 -16.05
CA VAL A 703 -2.66 -20.50 -15.69
C VAL A 703 -1.22 -20.20 -16.11
N LEU A 704 -1.01 -19.10 -16.82
CA LEU A 704 0.31 -18.57 -17.18
C LEU A 704 0.74 -17.44 -16.24
N TYR A 705 -0.19 -16.55 -15.88
CA TYR A 705 0.10 -15.38 -15.04
C TYR A 705 -1.16 -14.88 -14.33
N TYR A 706 -0.98 -14.27 -13.16
CA TYR A 706 -2.07 -13.63 -12.43
C TYR A 706 -1.58 -12.40 -11.65
N ASP A 707 -2.37 -11.33 -11.64
CA ASP A 707 -2.10 -10.10 -10.87
C ASP A 707 -3.38 -9.46 -10.38
N THR A 708 -3.59 -9.56 -9.06
CA THR A 708 -4.67 -8.96 -8.27
C THR A 708 -6.07 -9.41 -8.69
N ASP A 709 -6.55 -8.91 -9.81
CA ASP A 709 -7.89 -9.08 -10.40
C ASP A 709 -7.85 -9.73 -11.79
N SER A 710 -6.66 -10.08 -12.30
CA SER A 710 -6.48 -10.50 -13.68
C SER A 710 -5.77 -11.85 -13.84
N VAL A 711 -6.15 -12.62 -14.86
CA VAL A 711 -5.59 -13.95 -15.19
C VAL A 711 -5.29 -14.08 -16.68
N ILE A 712 -4.11 -14.57 -17.01
CA ILE A 712 -3.70 -15.00 -18.35
C ILE A 712 -3.59 -16.53 -18.34
N TYR A 713 -4.26 -17.21 -19.27
CA TYR A 713 -4.35 -18.67 -19.28
C TYR A 713 -4.46 -19.26 -20.69
N THR A 714 -4.11 -20.54 -20.83
CA THR A 714 -4.24 -21.31 -22.07
C THR A 714 -5.62 -21.92 -22.21
N TRP A 715 -6.16 -21.94 -23.42
CA TRP A 715 -7.45 -22.54 -23.74
C TRP A 715 -7.39 -23.27 -25.08
N LYS A 716 -8.01 -24.45 -25.13
CA LYS A 716 -8.25 -25.24 -26.34
C LYS A 716 -9.73 -25.54 -26.51
N PRO A 717 -10.23 -25.76 -27.75
CA PRO A 717 -11.59 -26.21 -27.99
C PRO A 717 -11.96 -27.42 -27.12
N GLY A 718 -13.13 -27.38 -26.47
CA GLY A 718 -13.59 -28.43 -25.56
C GLY A 718 -13.13 -28.28 -24.11
N GLN A 719 -12.22 -27.36 -23.80
CA GLN A 719 -11.88 -27.02 -22.41
C GLN A 719 -12.83 -25.98 -21.82
N THR A 720 -13.04 -26.06 -20.50
CA THR A 720 -13.81 -25.06 -19.76
C THR A 720 -13.18 -23.68 -19.90
N GLU A 721 -13.97 -22.72 -20.36
CA GLU A 721 -13.62 -21.30 -20.46
C GLU A 721 -14.13 -20.54 -19.23
N ILE A 722 -13.45 -19.45 -18.87
CA ILE A 722 -13.93 -18.56 -17.81
C ILE A 722 -15.13 -17.76 -18.34
N PRO A 723 -16.30 -17.81 -17.68
CA PRO A 723 -17.48 -17.10 -18.16
C PRO A 723 -17.28 -15.59 -18.10
N LEU A 724 -17.65 -14.90 -19.17
CA LEU A 724 -17.59 -13.45 -19.27
C LEU A 724 -18.95 -12.81 -18.94
N GLY A 725 -18.93 -11.56 -18.47
CA GLY A 725 -20.14 -10.80 -18.21
C GLY A 725 -19.92 -9.30 -18.01
N ASP A 726 -21.01 -8.55 -18.01
CA ASP A 726 -21.03 -7.08 -17.95
C ASP A 726 -21.25 -6.53 -16.52
N TYR A 727 -21.42 -7.42 -15.53
CA TYR A 727 -21.86 -7.05 -14.18
C TYR A 727 -20.69 -6.96 -13.18
N LEU A 728 -20.97 -6.45 -11.99
CA LEU A 728 -19.96 -6.27 -10.97
C LEU A 728 -19.38 -7.63 -10.54
N GLY A 729 -18.06 -7.79 -10.62
CA GLY A 729 -17.37 -9.02 -10.26
C GLY A 729 -17.36 -10.12 -11.33
N ASP A 730 -17.98 -9.88 -12.49
CA ASP A 730 -17.84 -10.74 -13.67
C ASP A 730 -16.44 -10.58 -14.28
N MET A 731 -16.02 -11.56 -15.07
CA MET A 731 -14.79 -11.48 -15.86
C MET A 731 -15.05 -10.79 -17.19
N THR A 732 -14.12 -9.94 -17.62
CA THR A 732 -14.15 -9.28 -18.92
C THR A 732 -12.90 -9.61 -19.71
N ASN A 733 -13.05 -9.75 -21.03
CA ASN A 733 -11.91 -9.94 -21.94
C ASN A 733 -11.12 -8.63 -22.07
N GLU A 734 -9.81 -8.69 -21.84
CA GLU A 734 -8.88 -7.55 -21.98
C GLU A 734 -8.33 -7.40 -23.40
N LEU A 735 -8.65 -8.34 -24.30
CA LEU A 735 -8.23 -8.33 -25.69
C LEU A 735 -9.33 -7.81 -26.61
N ASP A 736 -8.91 -7.33 -27.77
CA ASP A 736 -9.83 -6.84 -28.80
C ASP A 736 -10.69 -8.01 -29.33
N GLU A 737 -11.89 -7.72 -29.85
CA GLU A 737 -12.83 -8.75 -30.30
C GLU A 737 -12.19 -9.66 -31.37
N GLY A 738 -12.27 -10.97 -31.15
CA GLY A 738 -11.66 -11.98 -32.02
C GLY A 738 -10.13 -12.12 -31.91
N ASP A 739 -9.47 -11.32 -31.09
CA ASP A 739 -8.02 -11.40 -30.84
C ASP A 739 -7.69 -12.37 -29.68
N TYR A 740 -6.50 -12.92 -29.71
CA TYR A 740 -5.94 -13.74 -28.63
C TYR A 740 -4.42 -13.63 -28.61
N ILE A 741 -3.81 -13.96 -27.47
CA ILE A 741 -2.36 -13.95 -27.32
C ILE A 741 -1.78 -15.20 -27.99
N VAL A 742 -0.72 -15.04 -28.79
CA VAL A 742 0.00 -16.13 -29.47
C VAL A 742 1.34 -16.45 -28.81
N GLU A 743 1.95 -15.47 -28.14
CA GLU A 743 3.20 -15.63 -27.41
C GLU A 743 3.16 -14.77 -26.15
N PHE A 744 3.52 -15.37 -25.01
CA PHE A 744 3.53 -14.74 -23.70
C PHE A 744 4.90 -14.94 -23.04
N VAL A 745 5.40 -13.88 -22.40
CA VAL A 745 6.62 -13.91 -21.59
C VAL A 745 6.42 -13.20 -20.25
N SER A 746 7.06 -13.71 -19.19
CA SER A 746 7.07 -13.07 -17.88
C SER A 746 8.42 -13.15 -17.22
N GLY A 747 8.92 -11.99 -16.82
CA GLY A 747 10.11 -11.88 -15.98
C GLY A 747 9.81 -11.92 -14.47
N GLY A 748 8.64 -12.47 -14.09
CA GLY A 748 8.13 -12.46 -12.72
C GLY A 748 7.00 -11.47 -12.49
N THR A 749 6.70 -11.16 -11.21
CA THR A 749 5.52 -10.36 -10.88
C THR A 749 5.63 -8.92 -11.39
N LYS A 750 4.58 -8.45 -12.08
CA LYS A 750 4.47 -7.10 -12.66
C LYS A 750 5.55 -6.81 -13.72
N ASN A 751 6.03 -7.87 -14.35
CA ASN A 751 7.04 -7.86 -15.41
C ASN A 751 6.62 -8.90 -16.46
N TYR A 752 5.90 -8.48 -17.50
CA TYR A 752 5.41 -9.38 -18.54
C TYR A 752 5.24 -8.69 -19.89
N GLY A 753 5.20 -9.47 -20.95
CA GLY A 753 4.92 -9.02 -22.30
C GLY A 753 4.21 -10.09 -23.11
N TYR A 754 3.51 -9.68 -24.16
CA TYR A 754 2.81 -10.61 -25.04
C TYR A 754 2.66 -10.05 -26.46
N ALA A 755 2.52 -10.95 -27.41
CA ALA A 755 2.13 -10.67 -28.79
C ALA A 755 0.77 -11.33 -29.09
N THR A 756 -0.10 -10.63 -29.81
CA THR A 756 -1.44 -11.12 -30.18
C THR A 756 -1.51 -11.55 -31.64
N LYS A 757 -2.56 -12.30 -32.00
CA LYS A 757 -2.84 -12.73 -33.37
C LYS A 757 -2.96 -11.55 -34.32
N HIS A 758 -3.60 -10.47 -33.90
CA HIS A 758 -3.72 -9.25 -34.70
C HIS A 758 -2.45 -8.36 -34.72
N GLY A 759 -1.33 -8.84 -34.16
CA GLY A 759 -0.03 -8.16 -34.22
C GLY A 759 0.19 -7.11 -33.13
N LYS A 760 -0.67 -7.03 -32.11
CA LYS A 760 -0.49 -6.14 -30.96
C LYS A 760 0.64 -6.67 -30.08
N ILE A 761 1.61 -5.82 -29.77
CA ILE A 761 2.72 -6.14 -28.86
C ILE A 761 2.59 -5.29 -27.60
N VAL A 762 2.63 -5.95 -26.45
CA VAL A 762 2.54 -5.31 -25.14
C VAL A 762 3.75 -5.69 -24.30
N CYS A 763 4.30 -4.70 -23.60
CA CYS A 763 5.36 -4.89 -22.61
C CYS A 763 5.00 -4.04 -21.38
N LYS A 764 4.95 -4.68 -20.20
CA LYS A 764 4.66 -4.04 -18.93
C LYS A 764 5.75 -4.39 -17.92
N VAL A 765 6.51 -3.38 -17.48
CA VAL A 765 7.58 -3.54 -16.48
C VAL A 765 7.41 -2.52 -15.36
N ARG A 766 7.15 -3.00 -14.15
CA ARG A 766 7.04 -2.13 -12.97
C ARG A 766 8.38 -1.46 -12.66
N GLY A 767 8.33 -0.15 -12.42
CA GLY A 767 9.49 0.65 -12.00
C GLY A 767 10.28 1.29 -13.14
N PHE A 768 9.94 0.98 -14.39
CA PHE A 768 10.54 1.54 -15.59
C PHE A 768 9.51 2.35 -16.39
N SER A 769 9.94 3.47 -16.97
CA SER A 769 9.10 4.29 -17.83
C SER A 769 9.28 3.83 -19.27
N LEU A 770 8.24 3.25 -19.86
CA LEU A 770 8.23 2.80 -21.26
C LEU A 770 7.72 3.91 -22.21
N ASN A 771 8.27 5.12 -22.04
CA ASN A 771 8.12 6.19 -23.03
C ASN A 771 8.97 5.88 -24.28
N VAL A 772 8.98 6.74 -25.30
CA VAL A 772 9.71 6.46 -26.56
C VAL A 772 11.18 6.08 -26.31
N ARG A 773 11.88 6.82 -25.42
CA ARG A 773 13.27 6.54 -25.01
C ARG A 773 13.40 5.22 -24.27
N GLY A 774 12.51 4.95 -23.32
CA GLY A 774 12.52 3.74 -22.51
C GLY A 774 12.21 2.50 -23.33
N ALA A 775 11.22 2.57 -24.22
CA ALA A 775 10.82 1.49 -25.12
C ALA A 775 11.91 1.10 -26.14
N LYS A 776 12.82 2.03 -26.48
CA LYS A 776 14.00 1.72 -27.31
C LYS A 776 15.02 0.85 -26.56
N GLN A 777 15.12 1.01 -25.24
CA GLN A 777 16.08 0.29 -24.39
C GLN A 777 15.49 -0.99 -23.78
N LEU A 778 14.20 -0.95 -23.43
CA LEU A 778 13.45 -2.06 -22.83
C LEU A 778 12.11 -2.21 -23.53
N ASN A 779 11.95 -3.31 -24.27
CA ASN A 779 10.72 -3.66 -25.00
C ASN A 779 10.45 -5.15 -24.88
N TYR A 780 9.40 -5.61 -25.57
CA TYR A 780 9.01 -7.01 -25.61
C TYR A 780 10.16 -7.92 -26.08
N GLN A 781 10.88 -7.55 -27.14
CA GLN A 781 11.94 -8.36 -27.71
C GLN A 781 13.12 -8.50 -26.75
N VAL A 782 13.56 -7.39 -26.14
CA VAL A 782 14.63 -7.40 -25.12
C VAL A 782 14.22 -8.23 -23.91
N MET A 783 13.00 -8.05 -23.39
CA MET A 783 12.49 -8.86 -22.28
C MET A 783 12.46 -10.35 -22.64
N ARG A 784 11.88 -10.70 -23.79
CA ARG A 784 11.78 -12.07 -24.28
C ARG A 784 13.15 -12.71 -24.40
N GLN A 785 14.09 -12.02 -25.04
CA GLN A 785 15.43 -12.55 -25.23
C GLN A 785 16.17 -12.72 -23.91
N ASN A 786 16.13 -11.71 -23.02
CA ASN A 786 16.74 -11.82 -21.69
C ASN A 786 16.17 -13.00 -20.89
N ILE A 787 14.86 -13.25 -20.94
CA ILE A 787 14.23 -14.39 -20.25
C ILE A 787 14.73 -15.72 -20.83
N LEU A 788 14.76 -15.83 -22.17
CA LEU A 788 15.22 -17.04 -22.84
C LEU A 788 16.70 -17.30 -22.55
N ASP A 789 17.56 -16.29 -22.68
CA ASP A 789 19.00 -16.43 -22.45
C ASP A 789 19.29 -16.76 -20.98
N GLU A 790 18.61 -16.13 -20.02
CA GLU A 790 18.79 -16.41 -18.59
C GLU A 790 18.42 -17.85 -18.22
N ILE A 791 17.57 -18.52 -19.00
CA ILE A 791 17.11 -19.88 -18.73
C ILE A 791 17.86 -20.92 -19.57
N LEU A 792 18.14 -20.61 -20.84
CA LEU A 792 18.71 -21.55 -21.81
C LEU A 792 20.24 -21.47 -21.90
N ASP A 793 20.83 -20.33 -21.54
CA ASP A 793 22.27 -20.09 -21.55
C ASP A 793 22.67 -19.38 -20.24
N PRO A 794 22.56 -20.03 -19.07
CA PRO A 794 22.77 -19.33 -17.80
C PRO A 794 24.22 -18.86 -17.62
N GLN A 795 24.36 -17.66 -17.08
CA GLN A 795 25.65 -17.08 -16.68
C GLN A 795 25.78 -17.10 -15.15
N ASP A 796 27.02 -17.00 -14.64
CA ASP A 796 27.28 -16.89 -13.20
C ASP A 796 26.65 -15.62 -12.61
N GLU A 797 26.68 -14.53 -13.38
CA GLU A 797 26.02 -13.27 -13.04
C GLU A 797 24.71 -13.11 -13.81
N ARG A 798 23.71 -12.52 -13.14
CA ARG A 798 22.41 -12.22 -13.75
C ARG A 798 22.58 -11.25 -14.92
N ARG A 799 21.95 -11.53 -16.06
CA ARG A 799 21.87 -10.57 -17.17
C ARG A 799 21.06 -9.33 -16.76
N ASP A 800 21.76 -8.20 -16.70
CA ASP A 800 21.17 -6.88 -16.46
C ASP A 800 21.26 -6.01 -17.72
N THR A 801 20.14 -5.40 -18.10
CA THR A 801 20.05 -4.37 -19.13
C THR A 801 20.02 -2.99 -18.47
N ASP A 802 21.02 -2.17 -18.76
CA ASP A 802 21.07 -0.78 -18.28
C ASP A 802 20.04 0.08 -19.02
N ILE A 803 19.13 0.68 -18.26
CA ILE A 803 18.13 1.64 -18.75
C ILE A 803 18.50 3.02 -18.25
N VAL A 804 18.94 3.87 -19.17
CA VAL A 804 19.41 5.22 -18.89
C VAL A 804 18.24 6.20 -18.96
N ASN A 805 17.97 6.87 -17.85
CA ASN A 805 17.15 8.05 -17.80
C ASN A 805 18.05 9.28 -17.57
N PRO A 806 18.35 10.07 -18.62
CA PRO A 806 19.21 11.24 -18.50
C PRO A 806 18.60 12.37 -17.64
N ARG A 807 17.30 12.29 -17.30
CA ARG A 807 16.56 13.36 -16.64
C ARG A 807 15.77 12.88 -15.44
N HIS A 808 16.47 12.47 -14.41
CA HIS A 808 15.89 12.11 -13.12
C HIS A 808 15.87 13.31 -12.17
N PHE A 809 14.70 13.61 -11.60
CA PHE A 809 14.59 14.64 -10.58
C PHE A 809 15.04 14.14 -9.20
N ARG A 810 16.19 14.65 -8.75
CA ARG A 810 16.70 14.47 -7.39
C ARG A 810 16.33 15.66 -6.53
N ARG A 811 15.86 15.40 -5.31
CA ARG A 811 15.56 16.43 -4.30
C ARG A 811 16.70 16.48 -3.29
N ASP A 812 17.15 17.69 -2.98
CA ASP A 812 18.02 17.97 -1.85
C ASP A 812 17.15 18.43 -0.67
N PRO A 813 16.99 17.60 0.38
CA PRO A 813 16.14 17.93 1.52
C PRO A 813 16.71 19.00 2.45
N ILE A 814 18.01 19.29 2.38
CA ILE A 814 18.69 20.30 3.20
C ILE A 814 18.63 21.64 2.48
N ALA A 815 19.14 21.70 1.25
CA ALA A 815 19.13 22.93 0.46
C ALA A 815 17.71 23.32 -0.04
N LYS A 816 16.75 22.39 0.07
CA LYS A 816 15.38 22.49 -0.48
C LYS A 816 15.36 22.75 -1.99
N LYS A 817 16.30 22.15 -2.72
CA LYS A 817 16.47 22.31 -4.17
C LYS A 817 16.11 21.04 -4.93
N ILE A 818 15.73 21.20 -6.20
CA ILE A 818 15.56 20.10 -7.14
C ILE A 818 16.64 20.20 -8.21
N LYS A 819 17.31 19.08 -8.49
CA LYS A 819 18.27 18.96 -9.58
C LYS A 819 17.86 17.87 -10.57
N THR A 820 18.24 18.05 -11.82
CA THR A 820 18.17 16.98 -12.82
C THR A 820 19.52 16.28 -12.92
N GLU A 821 19.52 14.95 -12.80
CA GLU A 821 20.71 14.11 -12.97
C GLU A 821 20.41 12.88 -13.84
N THR A 822 21.46 12.26 -14.39
CA THR A 822 21.32 10.99 -15.10
C THR A 822 21.18 9.84 -14.10
N GLN A 823 20.14 9.04 -14.25
CA GLN A 823 19.91 7.82 -13.49
C GLN A 823 19.99 6.61 -14.40
N VAL A 824 20.83 5.64 -14.04
CA VAL A 824 20.87 4.32 -14.68
C VAL A 824 20.12 3.34 -13.80
N LYS A 825 19.13 2.63 -14.37
CA LYS A 825 18.41 1.55 -13.71
C LYS A 825 18.75 0.22 -14.38
N LYS A 826 19.11 -0.78 -13.60
CA LYS A 826 19.37 -2.14 -14.09
C LYS A 826 18.07 -2.94 -14.17
N TYR A 827 17.72 -3.40 -15.37
CA TYR A 827 16.62 -4.34 -15.59
C TYR A 827 17.18 -5.77 -15.66
N GLY A 828 16.68 -6.65 -14.80
CA GLY A 828 17.01 -8.08 -14.84
C GLY A 828 15.82 -8.93 -14.45
N LEU A 829 15.93 -10.24 -14.64
CA LEU A 829 14.89 -11.21 -14.27
C LEU A 829 14.69 -11.22 -12.74
N VAL A 830 13.47 -11.00 -12.27
CA VAL A 830 13.12 -11.03 -10.84
C VAL A 830 12.02 -12.06 -10.61
N PHE A 831 12.42 -13.32 -10.63
CA PHE A 831 11.55 -14.46 -10.41
C PHE A 831 11.90 -15.17 -9.09
N ASP A 832 11.11 -14.89 -8.06
CA ASP A 832 11.43 -15.34 -6.70
C ASP A 832 10.23 -15.93 -5.93
N LYS A 833 9.01 -15.84 -6.45
CA LYS A 833 7.80 -16.29 -5.73
C LYS A 833 7.42 -17.75 -5.92
N ARG A 834 8.00 -18.41 -6.92
CA ARG A 834 7.79 -19.80 -7.32
C ARG A 834 9.15 -20.39 -7.76
N VAL A 835 9.19 -21.69 -7.99
CA VAL A 835 10.36 -22.44 -8.47
C VAL A 835 10.16 -22.76 -9.94
N LEU A 836 11.15 -22.46 -10.78
CA LEU A 836 11.10 -22.72 -12.22
C LEU A 836 11.40 -24.20 -12.47
N HIS A 837 10.62 -24.85 -13.34
CA HIS A 837 11.00 -26.13 -13.93
C HIS A 837 11.81 -25.87 -15.19
N VAL A 838 13.11 -26.17 -15.11
CA VAL A 838 14.03 -26.04 -16.24
C VAL A 838 13.56 -26.95 -17.38
N GLY A 839 13.52 -26.43 -18.61
CA GLY A 839 13.08 -27.16 -19.81
C GLY A 839 11.61 -26.98 -20.22
N THR A 840 10.70 -26.57 -19.33
CA THR A 840 9.28 -26.34 -19.69
C THR A 840 8.82 -24.89 -19.51
N PHE A 841 9.66 -24.04 -18.90
CA PHE A 841 9.34 -22.66 -18.49
C PHE A 841 8.16 -22.53 -17.51
N LYS A 842 7.51 -23.63 -17.13
CA LYS A 842 6.49 -23.68 -16.08
C LYS A 842 7.12 -23.48 -14.72
N SER A 843 6.33 -23.01 -13.76
CA SER A 843 6.77 -22.85 -12.39
C SER A 843 5.81 -23.43 -11.37
N TYR A 844 6.37 -23.90 -10.27
CA TYR A 844 5.66 -24.60 -9.21
C TYR A 844 5.83 -23.84 -7.88
N PRO A 845 4.87 -23.96 -6.94
CA PRO A 845 5.06 -23.43 -5.60
C PRO A 845 6.26 -24.07 -4.90
N TYR A 846 6.81 -23.37 -3.92
CA TYR A 846 7.81 -23.96 -3.01
C TYR A 846 7.20 -25.15 -2.27
N GLY A 847 7.87 -26.30 -2.35
CA GLY A 847 7.42 -27.56 -1.74
C GLY A 847 6.24 -28.24 -2.46
N TYR A 848 6.11 -28.05 -3.78
CA TYR A 848 5.02 -28.58 -4.59
C TYR A 848 4.89 -30.11 -4.52
N ALA A 849 5.97 -30.83 -4.83
CA ALA A 849 5.97 -32.28 -4.93
C ALA A 849 6.73 -32.90 -3.75
N GLN A 850 6.33 -34.09 -3.31
CA GLN A 850 7.09 -34.83 -2.32
C GLN A 850 8.31 -35.48 -2.99
N PHE A 851 9.48 -35.42 -2.35
CA PHE A 851 10.61 -36.22 -2.77
C PHE A 851 10.40 -37.68 -2.30
N THR A 852 10.17 -38.59 -3.24
CA THR A 852 9.93 -40.02 -2.96
C THR A 852 11.16 -40.90 -3.20
N GLY A 853 12.34 -40.29 -3.36
CA GLY A 853 13.54 -40.94 -3.89
C GLY A 853 13.65 -40.78 -5.42
N PHE A 854 14.82 -41.12 -5.96
CA PHE A 854 15.02 -41.23 -7.40
C PHE A 854 14.26 -42.44 -7.92
N ASP A 855 13.45 -42.27 -8.97
CA ASP A 855 12.90 -43.43 -9.66
C ASP A 855 13.99 -44.11 -10.50
N ALA A 856 13.67 -45.27 -11.09
CA ALA A 856 14.63 -46.01 -11.89
C ALA A 856 15.16 -45.21 -13.10
N GLN A 857 14.40 -44.21 -13.57
CA GLN A 857 14.79 -43.34 -14.68
C GLN A 857 15.77 -42.25 -14.23
N ASP A 858 15.56 -41.70 -13.03
CA ASP A 858 16.47 -40.73 -12.41
C ASP A 858 17.84 -41.35 -12.09
N ILE A 859 17.86 -42.60 -11.61
CA ILE A 859 19.11 -43.36 -11.42
C ILE A 859 19.79 -43.61 -12.77
N LEU A 860 19.02 -43.98 -13.80
CA LEU A 860 19.55 -44.16 -15.16
C LEU A 860 20.17 -42.87 -15.73
N ASN A 861 19.54 -41.72 -15.45
CA ASN A 861 20.00 -40.40 -15.90
C ASN A 861 21.25 -39.94 -15.14
N ILE A 862 21.37 -40.27 -13.85
CA ILE A 862 22.59 -40.03 -13.06
C ILE A 862 23.73 -40.94 -13.55
N GLU A 863 23.44 -42.21 -13.86
CA GLU A 863 24.42 -43.16 -14.42
C GLU A 863 24.86 -42.83 -15.84
N THR A 864 24.12 -42.01 -16.59
CA THR A 864 24.53 -41.52 -17.92
C THR A 864 25.28 -40.18 -17.87
N LEU A 865 25.34 -39.52 -16.70
CA LEU A 865 26.08 -38.27 -16.46
C LEU A 865 27.42 -38.49 -15.73
N ILE A 866 27.70 -39.70 -15.27
CA ILE A 866 29.01 -40.19 -14.81
C ILE A 866 29.66 -40.95 -15.96
#